data_AF-A0A7E4ZZF8-F1
#
_entry.id   AF-A0A7E4ZZF8-F1
#
_cell.length_a   1.000
_cell.length_b   1.000
_cell.length_c   1.000
_cell.angle_alpha   90.00
_cell.angle_beta   90.00
_cell.angle_gamma   90.00
#
_symmetry.space_group_name_H-M   'P 1'
#
loop_
_entity.id
_entity.type
_entity.pdbx_description
1 polymer ?
#
loop_
_entity_poly.entity_id
_entity_poly.type
_entity_poly.pdbx_seq_one_letter_code
_entity_poly.pdbx_strand_id
1 'polypeptide(L)'
;MNAHMTAQFNRRVNVSVCALNQWALDWEGNLERALTAIKRSHAAGSNIHVGVELELCGYSCLDHFFERDTETHCWESLAKILDVSRTLDNMVIVTGMPIRFRAAVYNCMIVLAAGQVGLIHPKSALCDDDVYRESRYFKSWKHGTECQPFNLRQHGIDQDDVPFGHGIVETKDGIKIAVEICEELWCPKSPSVEWALQGVDVICNGSGSHHILGKSAKKITELMQDASSKLGGIYLYSNSRGFDGDRVLFDGMSAILQNGAIYKYIEQFDLEDVEIATAVLDLNESEIYRGKIASLGELSSRSALLKTIPLNVEIVVSKQGALSTPINPTFYTTRQELFHAPSAYLWHYLRRSTAAGYFLALSGGADSAAVAAIVYLMCDKVCQAVKRYQDQGIKLDQAFYLHNKPVTETDPKKLANRLFYVCYMKSVNSSIETETRARDIAECLGANFSVQSIDSIVDSFKTTFADSHGLLVTHSHADYRAQLALENIQARARMVLSYLNAQLLPVTAGLTGSLLVLSSSNVDESLVGYLTKYDCSSADINPIGSINKVDLKVFLQDFAALGFEPYQHVIAAPPTAELRPLREGESKPQTDEDEIGVTYAQLQEIGLLRKPGYHGLFSMFFALSHRWNHLLPTETAEIVIKYFTRYIRNRHKSAVSTPALVCNKYCVDDQRTDHRPIVYPNFAGSFQRLREIAHNMLEHKP
;
A
#
# COMPACT_ATOMS: atom_id res chain seq x y z
N MET A 1 50.38 -21.42 3.27
CA MET A 1 49.09 -21.96 2.79
C MET A 1 48.78 -21.30 1.48
N ASN A 2 48.46 -22.09 0.45
CA ASN A 2 48.13 -21.59 -0.89
C ASN A 2 46.90 -20.67 -0.80
N ALA A 3 46.87 -19.52 -1.48
CA ALA A 3 45.74 -18.58 -1.40
C ALA A 3 44.39 -19.26 -1.74
N HIS A 4 44.43 -20.26 -2.62
CA HIS A 4 43.31 -21.15 -2.93
C HIS A 4 42.81 -22.00 -1.74
N MET A 5 43.69 -22.49 -0.86
CA MET A 5 43.28 -23.27 0.31
C MET A 5 42.64 -22.39 1.38
N THR A 6 43.12 -21.15 1.57
CA THR A 6 42.51 -20.22 2.53
C THR A 6 41.12 -19.76 2.08
N ALA A 7 40.91 -19.61 0.76
CA ALA A 7 39.59 -19.30 0.18
C ALA A 7 38.56 -20.44 0.39
N GLN A 8 39.01 -21.70 0.40
CA GLN A 8 38.14 -22.86 0.61
C GLN A 8 37.51 -22.91 2.00
N PHE A 9 38.17 -22.36 3.02
CA PHE A 9 37.68 -22.35 4.41
C PHE A 9 37.08 -21.00 4.85
N ASN A 10 37.18 -19.95 4.01
CA ASN A 10 36.68 -18.62 4.32
C ASN A 10 35.75 -18.13 3.20
N ARG A 11 34.50 -18.58 3.23
CA ARG A 11 33.46 -18.29 2.22
C ARG A 11 32.53 -17.17 2.68
N ARG A 12 33.12 -16.00 2.96
CA ARG A 12 32.36 -14.81 3.37
C ARG A 12 31.86 -14.03 2.16
N VAL A 13 30.63 -13.56 2.26
CA VAL A 13 29.98 -12.69 1.27
C VAL A 13 29.34 -11.50 1.97
N ASN A 14 29.47 -10.32 1.36
CA ASN A 14 28.73 -9.14 1.76
C ASN A 14 27.53 -8.97 0.83
N VAL A 15 26.32 -9.07 1.37
CA VAL A 15 25.08 -9.04 0.60
C VAL A 15 24.32 -7.77 0.87
N SER A 16 23.53 -7.31 -0.11
CA SER A 16 22.70 -6.13 0.05
C SER A 16 21.31 -6.29 -0.55
N VAL A 17 20.34 -5.74 0.16
CA VAL A 17 18.95 -5.56 -0.27
C VAL A 17 18.65 -4.06 -0.33
N CYS A 18 17.60 -3.70 -1.05
CA CYS A 18 17.19 -2.31 -1.19
C CYS A 18 15.68 -2.12 -1.14
N ALA A 19 15.29 -0.91 -0.74
CA ALA A 19 13.93 -0.42 -0.84
C ALA A 19 13.94 0.78 -1.79
N LEU A 20 13.28 0.64 -2.94
CA LEU A 20 13.26 1.64 -4.00
C LEU A 20 11.88 2.24 -4.18
N ASN A 21 11.80 3.56 -4.18
CA ASN A 21 10.57 4.29 -4.43
C ASN A 21 10.36 4.46 -5.94
N GLN A 22 10.19 3.36 -6.68
CA GLN A 22 9.98 3.45 -8.13
C GLN A 22 8.65 4.12 -8.46
N TRP A 23 8.55 4.64 -9.68
CA TRP A 23 7.35 5.28 -10.21
C TRP A 23 7.03 4.69 -11.58
N ALA A 24 5.79 4.24 -11.79
CA ALA A 24 5.37 3.67 -13.05
C ALA A 24 5.74 4.59 -14.23
N LEU A 25 6.51 4.05 -15.19
CA LEU A 25 6.98 4.71 -16.41
C LEU A 25 7.97 5.88 -16.23
N ASP A 26 8.45 6.14 -15.02
CA ASP A 26 9.51 7.13 -14.75
C ASP A 26 10.88 6.55 -15.11
N TRP A 27 11.18 6.40 -16.40
CA TRP A 27 12.36 5.66 -16.88
C TRP A 27 13.67 6.21 -16.32
N GLU A 28 13.86 7.52 -16.41
CA GLU A 28 15.06 8.20 -15.91
C GLU A 28 15.17 8.10 -14.39
N GLY A 29 14.08 8.39 -13.66
CA GLY A 29 14.07 8.34 -12.20
C GLY A 29 14.24 6.91 -11.67
N ASN A 30 13.62 5.92 -12.32
CA ASN A 30 13.76 4.52 -11.95
C ASN A 30 15.18 3.99 -12.16
N LEU A 31 15.79 4.34 -13.30
CA LEU A 31 17.17 4.02 -13.59
C LEU A 31 18.12 4.71 -12.60
N GLU A 32 17.91 5.99 -12.31
CA GLU A 32 18.75 6.74 -11.36
C GLU A 32 18.68 6.12 -9.96
N ARG A 33 17.47 5.76 -9.48
CA ARG A 33 17.28 5.10 -8.19
C ARG A 33 17.97 3.73 -8.14
N ALA A 34 17.79 2.90 -9.18
CA ALA A 34 18.44 1.58 -9.27
C ALA A 34 19.97 1.72 -9.31
N LEU A 35 20.53 2.59 -10.16
CA LEU A 35 21.97 2.83 -10.22
C LEU A 35 22.52 3.39 -8.91
N THR A 36 21.77 4.25 -8.22
CA THR A 36 22.17 4.79 -6.92
C THR A 36 22.25 3.69 -5.86
N ALA A 37 21.25 2.81 -5.81
CA ALA A 37 21.28 1.64 -4.93
C ALA A 37 22.46 0.71 -5.22
N ILE A 38 22.66 0.33 -6.49
CA ILE A 38 23.78 -0.51 -6.93
C ILE A 38 25.12 0.10 -6.51
N LYS A 39 25.33 1.40 -6.78
CA LYS A 39 26.59 2.10 -6.44
C LYS A 39 26.79 2.22 -4.93
N ARG A 40 25.74 2.52 -4.16
CA ARG A 40 25.80 2.55 -2.68
C ARG A 40 26.12 1.16 -2.12
N SER A 41 25.53 0.10 -2.67
CA SER A 41 25.81 -1.28 -2.29
C SER A 41 27.25 -1.66 -2.57
N HIS A 42 27.77 -1.33 -3.77
CA HIS A 42 29.18 -1.57 -4.11
C HIS A 42 30.12 -0.79 -3.19
N ALA A 43 29.85 0.50 -2.93
CA ALA A 43 30.63 1.32 -2.02
C ALA A 43 30.62 0.80 -0.57
N ALA A 44 29.54 0.15 -0.16
CA ALA A 44 29.43 -0.57 1.11
C ALA A 44 30.10 -1.97 1.08
N GLY A 45 30.79 -2.31 -0.02
CA GLY A 45 31.54 -3.55 -0.21
C GLY A 45 30.69 -4.77 -0.55
N SER A 46 29.45 -4.58 -1.01
CA SER A 46 28.54 -5.70 -1.32
C SER A 46 28.96 -6.42 -2.60
N ASN A 47 28.91 -7.76 -2.54
CA ASN A 47 29.16 -8.68 -3.64
C ASN A 47 27.90 -9.18 -4.32
N ILE A 48 26.73 -9.09 -3.67
CA ILE A 48 25.44 -9.43 -4.27
C ILE A 48 24.44 -8.34 -3.91
N HIS A 49 23.89 -7.70 -4.92
CA HIS A 49 22.81 -6.72 -4.78
C HIS A 49 21.52 -7.24 -5.38
N VAL A 50 20.44 -7.12 -4.63
CA VAL A 50 19.09 -7.50 -5.06
C VAL A 50 18.24 -6.25 -5.19
N GLY A 51 17.79 -5.96 -6.40
CA GLY A 51 16.79 -4.96 -6.75
C GLY A 51 15.37 -5.43 -6.47
N VAL A 52 14.39 -4.56 -6.73
CA VAL A 52 12.97 -4.85 -6.51
C VAL A 52 12.32 -5.42 -7.77
N GLU A 53 11.12 -6.01 -7.62
CA GLU A 53 10.35 -6.55 -8.73
C GLU A 53 9.96 -5.46 -9.73
N LEU A 54 10.20 -5.70 -11.03
CA LEU A 54 9.87 -4.75 -12.11
C LEU A 54 10.44 -3.34 -11.91
N GLU A 55 11.59 -3.21 -11.24
CA GLU A 55 12.11 -1.91 -10.81
C GLU A 55 12.44 -0.93 -11.94
N LEU A 56 12.74 -1.43 -13.16
CA LEU A 56 13.10 -0.55 -14.28
C LEU A 56 11.90 0.20 -14.88
N CYS A 57 10.69 -0.33 -14.70
CA CYS A 57 9.45 0.33 -15.13
C CYS A 57 8.58 0.81 -13.97
N GLY A 58 8.78 0.29 -12.76
CA GLY A 58 7.81 0.37 -11.67
C GLY A 58 6.77 -0.76 -11.76
N TYR A 59 6.32 -1.24 -10.60
CA TYR A 59 5.45 -2.42 -10.52
C TYR A 59 4.07 -2.17 -11.12
N SER A 60 3.45 -1.04 -10.80
CA SER A 60 2.05 -0.74 -11.15
C SER A 60 1.89 -0.07 -12.54
N CYS A 61 2.59 -0.55 -13.58
CA CYS A 61 2.40 -0.02 -14.95
C CYS A 61 1.05 -0.43 -15.59
N LEU A 62 0.37 -1.44 -15.05
CA LEU A 62 -0.96 -1.88 -15.53
C LEU A 62 -0.97 -2.20 -17.03
N ASP A 63 -1.98 -1.71 -17.78
CA ASP A 63 -2.11 -1.99 -19.22
C ASP A 63 -0.93 -1.47 -20.06
N HIS A 64 -0.08 -0.58 -19.53
CA HIS A 64 1.16 -0.17 -20.21
C HIS A 64 2.11 -1.36 -20.46
N PHE A 65 2.01 -2.47 -19.71
CA PHE A 65 2.75 -3.70 -20.04
C PHE A 65 2.40 -4.31 -21.42
N PHE A 66 1.29 -3.89 -22.04
CA PHE A 66 0.97 -4.26 -23.44
C PHE A 66 1.64 -3.34 -24.46
N GLU A 67 2.10 -2.17 -24.06
CA GLU A 67 2.81 -1.21 -24.91
C GLU A 67 4.26 -1.69 -25.09
N ARG A 68 4.73 -1.75 -26.35
CA ARG A 68 6.12 -2.18 -26.62
C ARG A 68 7.14 -1.18 -26.08
N ASP A 69 6.73 0.08 -25.91
CA ASP A 69 7.58 1.16 -25.43
C ASP A 69 8.05 0.89 -24.00
N THR A 70 7.20 0.30 -23.14
CA THR A 70 7.57 -0.12 -21.79
C THR A 70 8.76 -1.08 -21.79
N GLU A 71 8.70 -2.14 -22.60
CA GLU A 71 9.80 -3.10 -22.71
C GLU A 71 11.04 -2.44 -23.34
N THR A 72 10.85 -1.60 -24.36
CA THR A 72 11.94 -0.92 -25.06
C THR A 72 12.77 -0.04 -24.12
N HIS A 73 12.11 0.80 -23.32
CA HIS A 73 12.79 1.65 -22.35
C HIS A 73 13.45 0.86 -21.22
N CYS A 74 12.86 -0.27 -20.79
CA CYS A 74 13.53 -1.15 -19.85
C CYS A 74 14.84 -1.75 -20.42
N TRP A 75 14.89 -2.10 -21.71
CA TRP A 75 16.12 -2.57 -22.35
C TRP A 75 17.19 -1.48 -22.41
N GLU A 76 16.80 -0.23 -22.69
CA GLU A 76 17.70 0.93 -22.65
C GLU A 76 18.29 1.13 -21.24
N SER A 77 17.46 1.05 -20.19
CA SER A 77 17.90 1.13 -18.80
C SER A 77 18.81 -0.05 -18.41
N LEU A 78 18.50 -1.27 -18.85
CA LEU A 78 19.34 -2.44 -18.59
C LEU A 78 20.72 -2.29 -19.24
N ALA A 79 20.80 -1.74 -20.46
CA ALA A 79 22.08 -1.48 -21.12
C ALA A 79 22.96 -0.53 -20.28
N LYS A 80 22.37 0.49 -19.64
CA LYS A 80 23.10 1.39 -18.72
C LYS A 80 23.57 0.70 -17.45
N ILE A 81 22.76 -0.21 -16.89
CA ILE A 81 23.16 -1.03 -15.75
C ILE A 81 24.32 -1.96 -16.13
N LEU A 82 24.28 -2.57 -17.32
CA LEU A 82 25.36 -3.40 -17.84
C LEU A 82 26.66 -2.60 -18.00
N ASP A 83 26.59 -1.41 -18.58
CA ASP A 83 27.75 -0.51 -18.70
C ASP A 83 28.39 -0.20 -17.35
N VAL A 84 27.57 0.14 -16.34
CA VAL A 84 28.05 0.39 -14.98
C VAL A 84 28.64 -0.87 -14.36
N SER A 85 28.00 -2.03 -14.54
CA SER A 85 28.46 -3.30 -13.96
C SER A 85 29.85 -3.73 -14.41
N ARG A 86 30.35 -3.24 -15.57
CA ARG A 86 31.75 -3.47 -16.01
C ARG A 86 32.79 -2.83 -15.09
N THR A 87 32.39 -1.82 -14.33
CA THR A 87 33.25 -1.08 -13.39
C THR A 87 33.11 -1.54 -11.94
N LEU A 88 32.18 -2.46 -11.67
CA LEU A 88 31.87 -2.95 -10.33
C LEU A 88 32.50 -4.33 -10.16
N ASP A 89 33.76 -4.34 -9.76
CA ASP A 89 34.49 -5.59 -9.51
C ASP A 89 33.77 -6.42 -8.42
N ASN A 90 33.77 -7.73 -8.61
CA ASN A 90 33.33 -8.72 -7.61
C ASN A 90 31.89 -8.54 -7.12
N MET A 91 30.98 -8.13 -8.02
CA MET A 91 29.58 -7.86 -7.68
C MET A 91 28.61 -8.50 -8.69
N VAL A 92 27.64 -9.24 -8.17
CA VAL A 92 26.45 -9.72 -8.87
C VAL A 92 25.29 -8.75 -8.61
N ILE A 93 24.54 -8.43 -9.65
CA ILE A 93 23.37 -7.57 -9.60
C ILE A 93 22.17 -8.39 -10.05
N VAL A 94 21.07 -8.32 -9.30
CA VAL A 94 19.77 -8.87 -9.68
C VAL A 94 18.79 -7.70 -9.83
N THR A 95 18.22 -7.50 -11.02
CA THR A 95 17.31 -6.37 -11.36
C THR A 95 16.03 -6.88 -12.03
N GLY A 96 14.95 -6.10 -12.09
CA GLY A 96 13.62 -6.54 -12.56
C GLY A 96 13.04 -5.73 -13.71
N MET A 97 12.49 -6.41 -14.73
CA MET A 97 11.78 -5.77 -15.86
C MET A 97 10.83 -6.76 -16.59
N PRO A 98 9.85 -6.26 -17.37
CA PRO A 98 9.05 -7.11 -18.23
C PRO A 98 9.83 -7.53 -19.49
N ILE A 99 9.72 -8.80 -19.90
CA ILE A 99 10.37 -9.31 -21.11
C ILE A 99 9.40 -10.13 -21.93
N ARG A 100 9.39 -9.89 -23.24
CA ARG A 100 8.63 -10.66 -24.21
C ARG A 100 9.45 -11.84 -24.71
N PHE A 101 8.92 -13.04 -24.50
CA PHE A 101 9.46 -14.26 -25.10
C PHE A 101 8.39 -14.93 -25.93
N ARG A 102 8.66 -15.06 -27.24
CA ARG A 102 7.65 -15.44 -28.25
C ARG A 102 6.45 -14.48 -28.19
N ALA A 103 5.23 -14.99 -28.00
CA ALA A 103 4.01 -14.18 -27.95
C ALA A 103 3.65 -13.69 -26.53
N ALA A 104 4.38 -14.10 -25.48
CA ALA A 104 4.02 -13.83 -24.09
C ALA A 104 4.94 -12.79 -23.45
N VAL A 105 4.38 -11.98 -22.55
CA VAL A 105 5.15 -11.10 -21.65
C VAL A 105 5.33 -11.82 -20.33
N TYR A 106 6.53 -11.77 -19.80
CA TYR A 106 6.90 -12.34 -18.51
C TYR A 106 7.38 -11.22 -17.60
N ASN A 107 7.00 -11.30 -16.33
CA ASN A 107 7.63 -10.56 -15.26
C ASN A 107 8.95 -11.26 -14.95
N CYS A 108 10.08 -10.60 -15.13
CA CYS A 108 11.39 -11.21 -15.04
C CYS A 108 12.30 -10.50 -14.06
N MET A 109 13.15 -11.28 -13.41
CA MET A 109 14.36 -10.81 -12.75
C MET A 109 15.58 -11.26 -13.58
N ILE A 110 16.61 -10.41 -13.62
CA ILE A 110 17.79 -10.58 -14.46
C ILE A 110 19.01 -10.61 -13.56
N VAL A 111 19.81 -11.67 -13.67
CA VAL A 111 21.09 -11.80 -12.97
C VAL A 111 22.20 -11.39 -13.92
N LEU A 112 23.03 -10.42 -13.52
CA LEU A 112 24.13 -9.90 -14.33
C LEU A 112 25.36 -9.57 -13.49
N ALA A 113 26.54 -9.57 -14.12
CA ALA A 113 27.80 -9.13 -13.53
C ALA A 113 28.81 -8.80 -14.63
N ALA A 114 29.74 -7.87 -14.36
CA ALA A 114 30.87 -7.55 -15.25
C ALA A 114 30.48 -7.28 -16.73
N GLY A 115 29.33 -6.64 -16.95
CA GLY A 115 28.81 -6.34 -18.29
C GLY A 115 28.19 -7.51 -19.04
N GLN A 116 27.94 -8.65 -18.37
CA GLN A 116 27.32 -9.84 -18.93
C GLN A 116 26.02 -10.19 -18.20
N VAL A 117 25.00 -10.58 -18.96
CA VAL A 117 23.77 -11.16 -18.42
C VAL A 117 23.97 -12.66 -18.24
N GLY A 118 23.81 -13.15 -17.02
CA GLY A 118 23.92 -14.58 -16.70
C GLY A 118 22.62 -15.35 -16.90
N LEU A 119 21.49 -14.79 -16.46
CA LEU A 119 20.18 -15.46 -16.48
C LEU A 119 19.06 -14.43 -16.58
N ILE A 120 18.05 -14.73 -17.40
CA ILE A 120 16.73 -14.10 -17.35
C ILE A 120 15.76 -15.08 -16.69
N HIS A 121 15.29 -14.76 -15.49
CA HIS A 121 14.39 -15.58 -14.68
C HIS A 121 12.95 -15.06 -14.76
N PRO A 122 12.05 -15.73 -15.51
CA PRO A 122 10.63 -15.38 -15.53
C PRO A 122 9.86 -15.92 -14.31
N LYS A 123 8.94 -15.12 -13.78
CA LYS A 123 8.04 -15.47 -12.68
C LYS A 123 7.12 -16.64 -13.06
N SER A 124 6.94 -17.56 -12.11
CA SER A 124 6.16 -18.79 -12.27
C SER A 124 4.84 -18.80 -11.51
N ALA A 125 4.76 -18.08 -10.38
CA ALA A 125 3.52 -17.85 -9.66
C ALA A 125 3.12 -16.37 -9.77
N LEU A 126 2.03 -16.10 -10.47
CA LEU A 126 1.53 -14.73 -10.65
C LEU A 126 0.54 -14.37 -9.54
N CYS A 127 0.56 -13.09 -9.13
CA CYS A 127 -0.37 -12.55 -8.13
C CYS A 127 -1.69 -12.13 -8.80
N ASP A 128 -2.83 -12.74 -8.42
CA ASP A 128 -4.17 -12.37 -8.91
C ASP A 128 -5.20 -12.11 -7.80
N ASP A 129 -4.73 -12.05 -6.55
CA ASP A 129 -5.56 -11.78 -5.37
C ASP A 129 -5.63 -10.28 -5.04
N ASP A 130 -6.77 -9.85 -4.51
CA ASP A 130 -7.05 -8.49 -4.03
C ASP A 130 -6.76 -7.39 -5.06
N VAL A 131 -5.73 -6.56 -4.85
CA VAL A 131 -5.29 -5.50 -5.78
C VAL A 131 -4.57 -6.04 -7.01
N TYR A 132 -3.97 -7.23 -6.92
CA TYR A 132 -3.09 -7.77 -7.94
C TYR A 132 -3.88 -8.45 -9.06
N ARG A 133 -3.43 -8.30 -10.31
CA ARG A 133 -4.00 -8.94 -11.52
C ARG A 133 -2.91 -9.24 -12.55
N GLU A 134 -1.80 -9.80 -12.11
CA GLU A 134 -0.62 -10.02 -12.96
C GLU A 134 -0.94 -10.88 -14.19
N SER A 135 -1.85 -11.85 -14.09
CA SER A 135 -2.22 -12.71 -15.23
C SER A 135 -2.89 -11.97 -16.38
N ARG A 136 -3.40 -10.76 -16.13
CA ARG A 136 -3.89 -9.85 -17.17
C ARG A 136 -2.76 -9.55 -18.16
N TYR A 137 -1.60 -9.15 -17.66
CA TYR A 137 -0.49 -8.64 -18.46
C TYR A 137 0.56 -9.71 -18.76
N PHE A 138 0.86 -10.55 -17.77
CA PHE A 138 1.94 -11.53 -17.81
C PHE A 138 1.43 -12.95 -18.01
N LYS A 139 2.35 -13.86 -18.33
CA LYS A 139 2.15 -15.30 -18.28
C LYS A 139 3.15 -15.92 -17.32
N SER A 140 2.72 -16.93 -16.58
CA SER A 140 3.61 -17.71 -15.75
C SER A 140 4.54 -18.57 -16.61
N TRP A 141 5.79 -18.71 -16.16
CA TRP A 141 6.70 -19.69 -16.73
C TRP A 141 6.25 -21.11 -16.39
N LYS A 142 6.10 -21.96 -17.41
CA LYS A 142 5.54 -23.32 -17.29
C LYS A 142 6.48 -24.44 -17.72
N HIS A 143 7.74 -24.12 -18.01
CA HIS A 143 8.72 -25.09 -18.50
C HIS A 143 9.57 -25.72 -17.38
N GLY A 144 9.11 -25.65 -16.13
CA GLY A 144 9.86 -26.13 -14.98
C GLY A 144 11.26 -25.51 -14.93
N THR A 145 12.28 -26.34 -14.71
CA THR A 145 13.69 -25.96 -14.61
C THR A 145 14.43 -25.94 -15.95
N GLU A 146 13.71 -25.98 -17.08
CA GLU A 146 14.30 -25.84 -18.40
C GLU A 146 14.56 -24.36 -18.72
N CYS A 147 15.74 -24.10 -19.30
CA CYS A 147 16.11 -22.81 -19.86
C CYS A 147 16.15 -22.88 -21.38
N GLN A 148 15.62 -21.85 -22.04
CA GLN A 148 15.66 -21.67 -23.49
C GLN A 148 16.67 -20.57 -23.85
N PRO A 149 17.32 -20.61 -25.02
CA PRO A 149 18.16 -19.50 -25.46
C PRO A 149 17.32 -18.25 -25.76
N PHE A 150 17.83 -17.09 -25.35
CA PHE A 150 17.26 -15.77 -25.61
C PHE A 150 18.30 -14.85 -26.22
N ASN A 151 18.03 -14.33 -27.41
CA ASN A 151 18.97 -13.52 -28.17
C ASN A 151 19.00 -12.08 -27.63
N LEU A 152 20.13 -11.66 -27.04
CA LEU A 152 20.29 -10.30 -26.51
C LEU A 152 20.64 -9.26 -27.58
N ARG A 153 21.26 -9.69 -28.70
CA ARG A 153 21.65 -8.78 -29.80
C ARG A 153 20.45 -8.06 -30.42
N GLN A 154 19.27 -8.68 -30.43
CA GLN A 154 18.05 -8.04 -30.92
C GLN A 154 17.62 -6.81 -30.09
N HIS A 155 18.15 -6.67 -28.87
CA HIS A 155 17.90 -5.56 -27.95
C HIS A 155 19.10 -4.63 -27.79
N GLY A 156 20.08 -4.69 -28.70
CA GLY A 156 21.24 -3.79 -28.70
C GLY A 156 22.31 -4.09 -27.65
N ILE A 157 22.27 -5.27 -27.02
CA ILE A 157 23.30 -5.71 -26.06
C ILE A 157 24.32 -6.60 -26.80
N ASP A 158 25.61 -6.29 -26.63
CA ASP A 158 26.71 -7.06 -27.24
C ASP A 158 27.02 -8.34 -26.44
N GLN A 159 26.08 -9.26 -26.47
CA GLN A 159 26.18 -10.62 -25.96
C GLN A 159 25.31 -11.51 -26.86
N ASP A 160 25.71 -12.77 -27.05
CA ASP A 160 24.92 -13.74 -27.83
C ASP A 160 23.68 -14.19 -27.03
N ASP A 161 23.35 -15.47 -27.07
CA ASP A 161 22.20 -16.00 -26.35
C ASP A 161 22.47 -16.09 -24.84
N VAL A 162 21.45 -15.77 -24.05
CA VAL A 162 21.41 -15.97 -22.59
C VAL A 162 20.34 -17.00 -22.23
N PRO A 163 20.52 -17.80 -21.17
CA PRO A 163 19.45 -18.63 -20.64
C PRO A 163 18.23 -17.80 -20.19
N PHE A 164 17.05 -18.18 -20.69
CA PHE A 164 15.74 -17.68 -20.26
C PHE A 164 14.95 -18.83 -19.64
N GLY A 165 14.65 -18.74 -18.35
CA GLY A 165 13.95 -19.79 -17.61
C GLY A 165 14.43 -19.89 -16.16
N HIS A 166 14.26 -21.06 -15.57
CA HIS A 166 14.64 -21.32 -14.18
C HIS A 166 15.96 -22.09 -14.12
N GLY A 167 16.98 -21.52 -13.49
CA GLY A 167 18.32 -22.12 -13.40
C GLY A 167 19.12 -21.56 -12.23
N ILE A 168 20.22 -22.24 -11.90
CA ILE A 168 21.14 -21.83 -10.84
C ILE A 168 22.31 -21.11 -11.48
N VAL A 169 22.57 -19.88 -11.07
CA VAL A 169 23.77 -19.14 -11.51
C VAL A 169 24.91 -19.49 -10.56
N GLU A 170 26.06 -19.90 -11.10
CA GLU A 170 27.25 -20.21 -10.32
C GLU A 170 28.39 -19.27 -10.70
N THR A 171 28.93 -18.57 -9.70
CA THR A 171 30.09 -17.70 -9.87
C THR A 171 31.36 -18.52 -10.10
N LYS A 172 32.42 -17.88 -10.59
CA LYS A 172 33.69 -18.55 -10.91
C LYS A 172 34.38 -19.20 -9.70
N ASP A 173 34.09 -18.69 -8.51
CA ASP A 173 34.54 -19.19 -7.20
C ASP A 173 33.51 -20.13 -6.52
N GLY A 174 32.49 -20.57 -7.25
CA GLY A 174 31.59 -21.66 -6.85
C GLY A 174 30.46 -21.27 -5.92
N ILE A 175 30.01 -20.00 -5.94
CA ILE A 175 28.83 -19.57 -5.17
C ILE A 175 27.58 -19.74 -6.03
N LYS A 176 26.59 -20.46 -5.51
CA LYS A 176 25.34 -20.74 -6.19
C LYS A 176 24.25 -19.74 -5.80
N ILE A 177 23.71 -19.06 -6.80
CA ILE A 177 22.68 -18.03 -6.65
C ILE A 177 21.43 -18.49 -7.40
N ALA A 178 20.28 -18.38 -6.76
CA ALA A 178 18.98 -18.57 -7.39
C ALA A 178 18.08 -17.37 -7.17
N VAL A 179 17.04 -17.30 -7.99
CA VAL A 179 16.05 -16.22 -7.96
C VAL A 179 14.69 -16.79 -7.59
N GLU A 180 13.94 -16.00 -6.83
CA GLU A 180 12.53 -16.18 -6.50
C GLU A 180 11.86 -14.80 -6.65
N ILE A 181 10.58 -14.72 -7.00
CA ILE A 181 9.92 -13.43 -7.24
C ILE A 181 8.64 -13.33 -6.41
N CYS A 182 8.65 -12.44 -5.42
CA CYS A 182 7.50 -12.07 -4.59
C CYS A 182 6.66 -13.28 -4.09
N GLU A 183 5.46 -13.45 -4.65
CA GLU A 183 4.44 -14.47 -4.30
C GLU A 183 4.95 -15.91 -4.28
N GLU A 184 5.99 -16.18 -5.06
CA GLU A 184 6.63 -17.50 -5.11
C GLU A 184 7.10 -17.98 -3.74
N LEU A 185 7.47 -17.09 -2.83
CA LEU A 185 7.90 -17.42 -1.46
C LEU A 185 6.84 -18.20 -0.69
N TRP A 186 5.56 -17.77 -0.74
CA TRP A 186 4.48 -18.37 0.04
C TRP A 186 3.54 -19.24 -0.78
N CYS A 187 3.96 -19.60 -2.00
CA CYS A 187 3.31 -20.65 -2.76
C CYS A 187 3.43 -22.00 -2.02
N PRO A 188 2.41 -22.87 -2.04
CA PRO A 188 2.48 -24.20 -1.39
C PRO A 188 3.69 -25.04 -1.83
N LYS A 189 4.16 -24.83 -3.06
CA LYS A 189 5.40 -25.41 -3.60
C LYS A 189 6.35 -24.29 -4.06
N SER A 190 6.90 -23.53 -3.10
CA SER A 190 7.85 -22.44 -3.38
C SER A 190 9.08 -22.94 -4.15
N PRO A 191 9.57 -22.20 -5.17
CA PRO A 191 10.80 -22.54 -5.89
C PRO A 191 12.03 -22.68 -4.99
N SER A 192 12.10 -21.88 -3.92
CA SER A 192 13.14 -21.98 -2.88
C SER A 192 13.37 -23.37 -2.32
N VAL A 193 12.35 -24.24 -2.29
CA VAL A 193 12.51 -25.64 -1.86
C VAL A 193 13.47 -26.38 -2.79
N GLU A 194 13.23 -26.33 -4.11
CA GLU A 194 14.08 -27.02 -5.08
C GLU A 194 15.49 -26.40 -5.11
N TRP A 195 15.61 -25.07 -4.98
CA TRP A 195 16.90 -24.38 -4.86
C TRP A 195 17.72 -24.86 -3.67
N ALA A 196 17.09 -24.99 -2.51
CA ALA A 196 17.77 -25.48 -1.30
C ALA A 196 18.23 -26.94 -1.46
N LEU A 197 17.44 -27.80 -2.12
CA LEU A 197 17.83 -29.19 -2.39
C LEU A 197 19.04 -29.31 -3.32
N GLN A 198 19.28 -28.33 -4.21
CA GLN A 198 20.47 -28.26 -5.05
C GLN A 198 21.69 -27.62 -4.35
N GLY A 199 21.55 -27.23 -3.08
CA GLY A 199 22.58 -26.57 -2.31
C GLY A 199 22.84 -25.13 -2.76
N VAL A 200 21.83 -24.41 -3.24
CA VAL A 200 21.95 -22.97 -3.54
C VAL A 200 22.35 -22.20 -2.28
N ASP A 201 23.36 -21.35 -2.38
CA ASP A 201 23.92 -20.58 -1.26
C ASP A 201 23.04 -19.37 -0.93
N VAL A 202 22.60 -18.65 -1.96
CA VAL A 202 21.86 -17.38 -1.85
C VAL A 202 20.60 -17.41 -2.72
N ILE A 203 19.45 -17.12 -2.12
CA ILE A 203 18.18 -16.91 -2.83
C ILE A 203 17.88 -15.41 -2.84
N CYS A 204 17.72 -14.86 -4.04
CA CYS A 204 17.43 -13.44 -4.28
C CYS A 204 15.95 -13.25 -4.63
N ASN A 205 15.20 -12.57 -3.75
CA ASN A 205 13.80 -12.24 -3.94
C ASN A 205 13.57 -10.74 -4.17
N GLY A 206 13.21 -10.37 -5.40
CA GLY A 206 12.68 -9.05 -5.73
C GLY A 206 11.17 -9.03 -5.59
N SER A 207 10.61 -7.98 -4.97
CA SER A 207 9.20 -7.89 -4.63
C SER A 207 8.53 -6.53 -4.86
N GLY A 208 7.25 -6.59 -5.23
CA GLY A 208 6.28 -5.49 -5.23
C GLY A 208 5.13 -5.74 -4.23
N SER A 209 5.44 -5.94 -2.95
CA SER A 209 4.44 -6.28 -1.92
C SER A 209 3.89 -5.02 -1.22
N HIS A 210 2.64 -4.65 -1.52
CA HIS A 210 2.01 -3.46 -0.93
C HIS A 210 1.66 -3.62 0.56
N HIS A 211 1.51 -2.52 1.28
CA HIS A 211 1.12 -2.45 2.67
C HIS A 211 -0.34 -2.88 2.89
N ILE A 212 -0.54 -3.71 3.90
CA ILE A 212 -1.84 -3.95 4.55
C ILE A 212 -1.56 -3.96 6.05
N LEU A 213 -2.46 -3.40 6.84
CA LEU A 213 -2.38 -3.33 8.29
C LEU A 213 -2.04 -4.70 8.91
N GLY A 214 -0.93 -4.75 9.65
CA GLY A 214 -0.38 -5.90 10.33
C GLY A 214 0.26 -6.98 9.43
N LYS A 215 0.39 -6.73 8.11
CA LYS A 215 0.93 -7.72 7.16
C LYS A 215 2.45 -7.80 7.19
N SER A 216 3.13 -6.67 7.32
CA SER A 216 4.58 -6.57 7.08
C SER A 216 5.41 -7.34 8.10
N ALA A 217 5.06 -7.24 9.39
CA ALA A 217 5.68 -8.03 10.45
C ALA A 217 5.54 -9.55 10.19
N LYS A 218 4.32 -10.00 9.90
CA LYS A 218 4.03 -11.41 9.61
C LYS A 218 4.76 -11.92 8.38
N LYS A 219 4.86 -11.11 7.34
CA LYS A 219 5.60 -11.44 6.12
C LYS A 219 7.06 -11.77 6.44
N ILE A 220 7.71 -11.00 7.31
CA ILE A 220 9.10 -11.29 7.72
C ILE A 220 9.16 -12.50 8.67
N THR A 221 8.36 -12.53 9.73
CA THR A 221 8.51 -13.52 10.81
C THR A 221 7.86 -14.87 10.53
N GLU A 222 6.74 -14.91 9.79
CA GLU A 222 5.97 -16.13 9.54
C GLU A 222 6.24 -16.73 8.15
N LEU A 223 6.78 -15.96 7.20
CA LEU A 223 7.07 -16.47 5.85
C LEU A 223 8.57 -16.53 5.57
N MET A 224 9.29 -15.41 5.62
CA MET A 224 10.71 -15.37 5.26
C MET A 224 11.58 -16.10 6.28
N GLN A 225 11.34 -15.84 7.56
CA GLN A 225 12.10 -16.48 8.64
C GLN A 225 11.87 -17.99 8.65
N ASP A 226 10.63 -18.43 8.49
CA ASP A 226 10.27 -19.85 8.39
C ASP A 226 10.88 -20.51 7.15
N ALA A 227 10.84 -19.87 5.98
CA ALA A 227 11.47 -20.39 4.77
C ALA A 227 13.00 -20.54 4.95
N SER A 228 13.67 -19.51 5.45
CA SER A 228 15.12 -19.53 5.72
C SER A 228 15.50 -20.56 6.79
N SER A 229 14.68 -20.72 7.83
CA SER A 229 14.88 -21.73 8.89
C SER A 229 14.72 -23.15 8.34
N LYS A 230 13.63 -23.39 7.60
CA LYS A 230 13.33 -24.72 7.03
C LYS A 230 14.35 -25.18 5.99
N LEU A 231 14.82 -24.26 5.16
CA LEU A 231 15.64 -24.57 3.98
C LEU A 231 17.15 -24.36 4.20
N GLY A 232 17.52 -23.51 5.16
CA GLY A 232 18.88 -23.01 5.30
C GLY A 232 19.31 -22.15 4.11
N GLY A 233 20.50 -21.55 4.21
CA GLY A 233 21.02 -20.62 3.20
C GLY A 233 20.70 -19.16 3.52
N ILE A 234 21.26 -18.27 2.69
CA ILE A 234 20.98 -16.83 2.75
C ILE A 234 19.72 -16.54 1.92
N TYR A 235 18.80 -15.79 2.50
CA TYR A 235 17.60 -15.31 1.83
C TYR A 235 17.61 -13.78 1.81
N LEU A 236 17.62 -13.20 0.62
CA LEU A 236 17.62 -11.76 0.39
C LEU A 236 16.25 -11.34 -0.14
N TYR A 237 15.60 -10.41 0.54
CA TYR A 237 14.30 -9.88 0.14
C TYR A 237 14.38 -8.37 -0.05
N SER A 238 14.12 -7.90 -1.27
CA SER A 238 14.06 -6.46 -1.63
C SER A 238 12.66 -6.11 -2.06
N ASN A 239 12.03 -5.15 -1.39
CA ASN A 239 10.67 -4.71 -1.67
C ASN A 239 10.63 -3.28 -2.17
N SER A 240 9.73 -3.00 -3.10
CA SER A 240 9.36 -1.62 -3.44
C SER A 240 8.94 -0.84 -2.18
N ARG A 241 9.08 0.49 -2.22
CA ARG A 241 8.57 1.40 -1.18
C ARG A 241 7.79 2.56 -1.78
N GLY A 242 7.00 3.25 -0.97
CA GLY A 242 6.32 4.47 -1.39
C GLY A 242 5.14 4.22 -2.34
N PHE A 243 4.79 5.20 -3.16
CA PHE A 243 3.57 5.20 -4.00
C PHE A 243 3.95 5.32 -5.47
N ASP A 244 3.76 4.29 -6.28
CA ASP A 244 4.23 4.23 -7.67
C ASP A 244 3.18 4.62 -8.72
N GLY A 245 2.00 5.13 -8.30
CA GLY A 245 0.96 5.62 -9.21
C GLY A 245 -0.41 4.95 -9.10
N ASP A 246 -0.55 3.83 -8.38
CA ASP A 246 -1.84 3.21 -8.05
C ASP A 246 -2.22 3.39 -6.56
N ARG A 247 -3.40 2.96 -6.14
CA ARG A 247 -4.03 3.21 -4.82
C ARG A 247 -3.38 2.48 -3.63
N VAL A 248 -2.14 2.04 -3.80
CA VAL A 248 -1.39 1.25 -2.83
C VAL A 248 -0.13 1.99 -2.39
N LEU A 249 0.32 1.68 -1.19
CA LEU A 249 1.62 2.07 -0.67
C LEU A 249 2.47 0.82 -0.53
N PHE A 250 3.70 0.81 -1.02
CA PHE A 250 4.65 -0.25 -0.72
C PHE A 250 5.44 0.09 0.55
N ASP A 251 5.60 -0.90 1.43
CA ASP A 251 6.15 -0.68 2.78
C ASP A 251 7.68 -0.59 2.82
N GLY A 252 8.39 -1.04 1.77
CA GLY A 252 9.86 -1.06 1.70
C GLY A 252 10.55 -2.17 2.48
N MET A 253 9.84 -2.93 3.34
CA MET A 253 10.35 -3.87 4.36
C MET A 253 11.23 -5.01 3.82
N SER A 254 12.42 -4.62 3.38
CA SER A 254 13.46 -5.45 2.76
C SER A 254 14.32 -6.05 3.85
N ALA A 255 14.74 -7.31 3.71
CA ALA A 255 15.38 -8.05 4.79
C ALA A 255 16.46 -9.01 4.30
N ILE A 256 17.46 -9.23 5.16
CA ILE A 256 18.54 -10.18 4.99
C ILE A 256 18.44 -11.23 6.09
N LEU A 257 18.27 -12.49 5.69
CA LEU A 257 18.13 -13.63 6.59
C LEU A 257 19.15 -14.71 6.26
N GLN A 258 19.57 -15.48 7.26
CA GLN A 258 20.35 -16.69 7.08
C GLN A 258 19.93 -17.74 8.10
N ASN A 259 19.60 -18.94 7.63
CA ASN A 259 19.24 -20.09 8.47
C ASN A 259 18.16 -19.78 9.54
N GLY A 260 17.20 -18.91 9.23
CA GLY A 260 16.13 -18.50 10.15
C GLY A 260 16.48 -17.34 11.09
N ALA A 261 17.71 -16.82 11.06
CA ALA A 261 18.10 -15.61 11.77
C ALA A 261 17.97 -14.39 10.85
N ILE A 262 17.48 -13.26 11.39
CA ILE A 262 17.40 -11.98 10.70
C ILE A 262 18.67 -11.20 11.04
N TYR A 263 19.36 -10.65 10.04
CA TYR A 263 20.61 -9.89 10.25
C TYR A 263 20.40 -8.39 10.04
N LYS A 264 19.55 -8.03 9.07
CA LYS A 264 19.22 -6.64 8.78
C LYS A 264 17.85 -6.55 8.12
N TYR A 265 17.16 -5.45 8.34
CA TYR A 265 15.99 -5.07 7.54
C TYR A 265 15.98 -3.54 7.35
N ILE A 266 15.24 -3.08 6.35
CA ILE A 266 14.95 -1.67 6.07
C ILE A 266 13.61 -1.31 6.74
N GLU A 267 13.57 -0.19 7.45
CA GLU A 267 12.39 0.28 8.17
C GLU A 267 11.23 0.64 7.23
N GLN A 268 10.01 0.42 7.72
CA GLN A 268 8.79 0.68 6.96
C GLN A 268 8.43 2.17 6.87
N PHE A 269 7.85 2.54 5.72
CA PHE A 269 7.24 3.86 5.46
C PHE A 269 8.16 5.08 5.51
N ASP A 270 9.48 4.90 5.59
CA ASP A 270 10.40 6.02 5.39
C ASP A 270 10.32 6.58 3.96
N LEU A 271 10.69 7.85 3.83
CA LEU A 271 10.33 8.68 2.68
C LEU A 271 11.41 8.69 1.59
N GLU A 272 12.64 8.32 1.93
CA GLU A 272 13.79 8.29 1.03
C GLU A 272 13.51 7.47 -0.23
N ASP A 273 13.94 7.99 -1.39
CA ASP A 273 13.72 7.31 -2.66
C ASP A 273 14.58 6.05 -2.82
N VAL A 274 15.73 6.01 -2.14
CA VAL A 274 16.67 4.88 -2.16
C VAL A 274 17.13 4.59 -0.75
N GLU A 275 16.92 3.36 -0.28
CA GLU A 275 17.56 2.87 0.92
C GLU A 275 18.15 1.46 0.71
N ILE A 276 19.30 1.20 1.33
CA ILE A 276 19.99 -0.09 1.23
C ILE A 276 20.31 -0.63 2.63
N ALA A 277 20.31 -1.95 2.75
CA ALA A 277 20.78 -2.66 3.93
C ALA A 277 21.84 -3.66 3.51
N THR A 278 22.91 -3.81 4.29
CA THR A 278 24.01 -4.76 4.03
C THR A 278 24.28 -5.67 5.21
N ALA A 279 24.80 -6.86 4.95
CA ALA A 279 25.30 -7.79 5.96
C ALA A 279 26.46 -8.63 5.42
N VAL A 280 27.45 -8.91 6.27
CA VAL A 280 28.56 -9.81 5.98
C VAL A 280 28.27 -11.17 6.62
N LEU A 281 28.12 -12.20 5.80
CA LEU A 281 27.66 -13.53 6.19
C LEU A 281 28.68 -14.61 5.77
N ASP A 282 28.72 -15.73 6.49
CA ASP A 282 29.58 -16.87 6.18
C ASP A 282 28.75 -18.02 5.58
N LEU A 283 29.03 -18.37 4.33
CA LEU A 283 28.32 -19.43 3.61
C LEU A 283 28.55 -20.82 4.23
N ASN A 284 29.69 -21.02 4.90
CA ASN A 284 29.98 -22.28 5.59
C ASN A 284 28.93 -22.58 6.69
N GLU A 285 28.37 -21.54 7.32
CA GLU A 285 27.32 -21.73 8.34
C GLU A 285 26.08 -22.40 7.74
N SER A 286 25.71 -22.05 6.50
CA SER A 286 24.56 -22.64 5.82
C SER A 286 24.80 -24.08 5.36
N GLU A 287 26.01 -24.41 4.91
CA GLU A 287 26.39 -25.80 4.60
C GLU A 287 26.32 -26.69 5.85
N ILE A 288 26.90 -26.22 6.96
CA ILE A 288 26.87 -26.91 8.25
C ILE A 288 25.44 -27.03 8.76
N TYR A 289 24.64 -25.97 8.64
CA TYR A 289 23.23 -25.95 9.07
C TYR A 289 22.43 -27.02 8.33
N ARG A 290 22.51 -27.05 7.01
CA ARG A 290 21.82 -28.05 6.17
C ARG A 290 22.34 -29.46 6.44
N GLY A 291 23.65 -29.65 6.60
CA GLY A 291 24.26 -30.95 6.89
C GLY A 291 23.82 -31.58 8.22
N LYS A 292 23.36 -30.78 9.18
CA LYS A 292 22.76 -31.28 10.44
C LYS A 292 21.31 -31.77 10.26
N ILE A 293 20.63 -31.37 9.20
CA ILE A 293 19.23 -31.71 8.94
C ILE A 293 19.20 -32.96 8.04
N ALA A 294 19.16 -34.13 8.66
CA ALA A 294 19.22 -35.41 7.95
C ALA A 294 18.13 -35.58 6.86
N SER A 295 16.91 -35.09 7.12
CA SER A 295 15.82 -35.15 6.15
C SER A 295 16.07 -34.29 4.90
N LEU A 296 16.70 -33.13 5.05
CA LEU A 296 17.06 -32.25 3.94
C LEU A 296 18.13 -32.91 3.06
N GLY A 297 19.16 -33.51 3.68
CA GLY A 297 20.19 -34.26 2.97
C GLY A 297 19.63 -35.47 2.20
N GLU A 298 18.70 -36.21 2.79
CA GLU A 298 18.05 -37.36 2.13
C GLU A 298 17.13 -36.93 0.97
N LEU A 299 16.43 -35.80 1.09
CA LEU A 299 15.64 -35.27 -0.01
C LEU A 299 16.53 -34.72 -1.13
N SER A 300 17.64 -34.07 -0.77
CA SER A 300 18.62 -33.54 -1.72
C SER A 300 19.25 -34.67 -2.55
N SER A 301 19.64 -35.78 -1.91
CA SER A 301 20.26 -36.94 -2.60
C SER A 301 19.32 -37.62 -3.61
N ARG A 302 18.00 -37.45 -3.46
CA ARG A 302 16.98 -37.98 -4.38
C ARG A 302 16.52 -36.97 -5.44
N SER A 303 16.82 -35.69 -5.25
CA SER A 303 16.38 -34.63 -6.15
C SER A 303 17.07 -34.72 -7.51
N ALA A 304 16.37 -34.38 -8.58
CA ALA A 304 16.97 -34.32 -9.91
C ALA A 304 17.97 -33.15 -9.97
N LEU A 305 19.14 -33.38 -10.57
CA LEU A 305 20.15 -32.33 -10.73
C LEU A 305 19.64 -31.25 -11.67
N LEU A 306 19.73 -30.00 -11.22
CA LEU A 306 19.34 -28.84 -12.02
C LEU A 306 20.53 -28.27 -12.78
N LYS A 307 20.23 -27.58 -13.89
CA LYS A 307 21.26 -26.95 -14.72
C LYS A 307 21.89 -25.78 -13.98
N THR A 308 23.22 -25.80 -13.92
CA THR A 308 24.02 -24.67 -13.47
C THR A 308 24.49 -23.83 -14.67
N ILE A 309 24.46 -22.51 -14.50
CA ILE A 309 24.82 -21.51 -15.49
C ILE A 309 26.05 -20.76 -14.97
N PRO A 310 27.22 -20.91 -15.63
CA PRO A 310 28.42 -20.23 -15.17
C PRO A 310 28.31 -18.73 -15.42
N LEU A 311 28.68 -17.94 -14.42
CA LEU A 311 28.83 -16.48 -14.50
C LEU A 311 30.28 -16.11 -14.17
N ASN A 312 30.94 -15.41 -15.09
CA ASN A 312 32.37 -15.11 -15.02
C ASN A 312 32.68 -13.94 -14.06
N VAL A 313 32.45 -14.16 -12.77
CA VAL A 313 32.75 -13.21 -11.67
C VAL A 313 33.19 -13.99 -10.43
N GLU A 314 34.10 -13.44 -9.64
CA GLU A 314 34.47 -13.96 -8.32
C GLU A 314 33.90 -13.00 -7.27
N ILE A 315 33.25 -13.52 -6.22
CA ILE A 315 32.54 -12.70 -5.22
C ILE A 315 33.01 -12.94 -3.78
N VAL A 316 33.72 -14.04 -3.52
CA VAL A 316 34.38 -14.33 -2.26
C VAL A 316 35.68 -13.54 -2.20
N VAL A 317 35.79 -12.62 -1.25
CA VAL A 317 37.00 -11.80 -1.10
C VAL A 317 37.57 -11.98 0.31
N SER A 318 38.89 -12.22 0.37
CA SER A 318 39.61 -12.50 1.62
C SER A 318 39.65 -11.35 2.64
N LYS A 319 39.33 -10.12 2.21
CA LYS A 319 39.24 -8.91 3.05
C LYS A 319 37.80 -8.41 3.09
N GLN A 320 36.95 -9.03 3.90
CA GLN A 320 35.64 -8.47 4.24
C GLN A 320 35.62 -7.98 5.70
N GLY A 321 34.67 -7.11 6.00
CA GLY A 321 34.43 -6.59 7.36
C GLY A 321 34.10 -7.69 8.37
N ALA A 322 33.86 -7.28 9.62
CA ALA A 322 33.40 -8.20 10.65
C ALA A 322 32.08 -8.87 10.23
N LEU A 323 31.90 -10.14 10.61
CA LEU A 323 30.63 -10.83 10.42
C LEU A 323 29.51 -10.07 11.11
N SER A 324 28.38 -9.95 10.43
CA SER A 324 27.18 -9.37 11.00
C SER A 324 26.60 -10.31 12.06
N THR A 325 25.97 -9.74 13.08
CA THR A 325 25.30 -10.51 14.13
C THR A 325 23.79 -10.52 13.90
N PRO A 326 23.09 -11.63 14.21
CA PRO A 326 21.64 -11.66 14.22
C PRO A 326 21.02 -10.57 15.09
N ILE A 327 19.84 -10.09 14.69
CA ILE A 327 19.05 -9.08 15.39
C ILE A 327 17.66 -9.61 15.72
N ASN A 328 17.06 -9.05 16.76
CA ASN A 328 15.63 -9.21 17.05
C ASN A 328 14.90 -7.97 16.49
N PRO A 329 14.13 -8.09 15.41
CA PRO A 329 13.47 -6.94 14.81
C PRO A 329 12.38 -6.37 15.72
N THR A 330 12.17 -5.06 15.66
CA THR A 330 11.02 -4.40 16.30
C THR A 330 10.13 -3.85 15.20
N PHE A 331 8.89 -4.35 15.14
CA PHE A 331 7.92 -3.92 14.13
C PHE A 331 6.90 -2.96 14.72
N TYR A 332 6.33 -2.09 13.87
CA TYR A 332 5.17 -1.31 14.29
C TYR A 332 3.99 -2.23 14.57
N THR A 333 3.24 -1.89 15.62
CA THR A 333 1.89 -2.42 15.82
C THR A 333 0.94 -1.87 14.76
N THR A 334 -0.18 -2.56 14.53
CA THR A 334 -1.24 -2.08 13.62
C THR A 334 -1.67 -0.64 13.92
N ARG A 335 -1.70 -0.24 15.20
CA ARG A 335 -2.04 1.13 15.62
C ARG A 335 -0.99 2.14 15.16
N GLN A 336 0.30 1.82 15.30
CA GLN A 336 1.39 2.68 14.86
C GLN A 336 1.45 2.78 13.33
N GLU A 337 1.11 1.71 12.60
CA GLU A 337 1.05 1.76 11.13
C GLU A 337 0.05 2.81 10.62
N LEU A 338 -1.06 3.06 11.33
CA LEU A 338 -2.04 4.11 10.98
C LEU A 338 -1.43 5.53 10.99
N PHE A 339 -0.37 5.76 11.76
CA PHE A 339 0.32 7.05 11.82
C PHE A 339 1.30 7.24 10.67
N HIS A 340 1.85 6.14 10.14
CA HIS A 340 2.97 6.19 9.21
C HIS A 340 2.55 5.93 7.77
N ALA A 341 1.71 4.93 7.51
CA ALA A 341 1.37 4.54 6.14
C ALA A 341 0.56 5.62 5.39
N PRO A 342 -0.59 6.12 5.89
CA PRO A 342 -1.33 7.19 5.22
C PRO A 342 -0.50 8.48 5.06
N SER A 343 0.31 8.80 6.06
CA SER A 343 1.18 9.98 6.06
C SER A 343 2.26 9.91 4.97
N ALA A 344 2.95 8.77 4.84
CA ALA A 344 3.93 8.56 3.79
C ALA A 344 3.28 8.57 2.40
N TYR A 345 2.10 7.94 2.27
CA TYR A 345 1.33 7.94 1.02
C TYR A 345 1.00 9.36 0.56
N LEU A 346 0.50 10.23 1.45
CA LEU A 346 0.21 11.62 1.08
C LEU A 346 1.46 12.40 0.68
N TRP A 347 2.61 12.17 1.30
CA TRP A 347 3.84 12.86 0.87
C TRP A 347 4.24 12.45 -0.55
N HIS A 348 4.27 11.15 -0.81
CA HIS A 348 4.65 10.64 -2.13
C HIS A 348 3.65 11.06 -3.22
N TYR A 349 2.35 11.05 -2.92
CA TYR A 349 1.34 11.52 -3.86
C TYR A 349 1.52 13.00 -4.16
N LEU A 350 1.68 13.85 -3.14
CA LEU A 350 1.85 15.29 -3.32
C LEU A 350 3.06 15.60 -4.20
N ARG A 351 4.23 15.06 -3.85
CA ARG A 351 5.48 15.39 -4.55
C ARG A 351 5.55 14.87 -5.99
N ARG A 352 4.80 13.81 -6.31
CA ARG A 352 4.69 13.24 -7.67
C ARG A 352 3.58 13.90 -8.48
N SER A 353 2.66 14.60 -7.82
CA SER A 353 1.65 15.42 -8.47
C SER A 353 2.19 16.80 -8.84
N THR A 354 1.41 17.56 -9.61
CA THR A 354 1.65 18.98 -9.88
C THR A 354 0.99 19.90 -8.83
N ALA A 355 0.46 19.35 -7.74
CA ALA A 355 -0.30 20.10 -6.75
C ALA A 355 0.60 20.85 -5.76
N ALA A 356 0.14 22.03 -5.34
CA ALA A 356 0.82 22.90 -4.38
C ALA A 356 0.62 22.45 -2.92
N GLY A 357 -0.36 21.59 -2.67
CA GLY A 357 -0.77 21.18 -1.33
C GLY A 357 -2.11 20.47 -1.33
N TYR A 358 -2.78 20.52 -0.18
CA TYR A 358 -4.04 19.84 0.10
C TYR A 358 -5.14 20.82 0.50
N PHE A 359 -6.37 20.51 0.08
CA PHE A 359 -7.59 21.13 0.55
C PHE A 359 -8.47 20.11 1.27
N LEU A 360 -9.00 20.45 2.44
CA LEU A 360 -9.96 19.62 3.17
C LEU A 360 -11.16 20.45 3.65
N ALA A 361 -12.37 19.95 3.36
CA ALA A 361 -13.59 20.42 4.01
C ALA A 361 -13.62 19.89 5.46
N LEU A 362 -13.16 20.71 6.41
CA LEU A 362 -13.01 20.32 7.80
C LEU A 362 -14.33 20.53 8.53
N SER A 363 -14.95 19.46 9.01
CA SER A 363 -16.31 19.51 9.62
C SER A 363 -16.31 19.68 11.14
N GLY A 364 -15.17 19.50 11.80
CA GLY A 364 -15.09 19.38 13.27
C GLY A 364 -15.56 18.02 13.81
N GLY A 365 -15.87 17.06 12.91
CA GLY A 365 -16.14 15.65 13.22
C GLY A 365 -14.91 14.76 13.10
N ALA A 366 -15.02 13.55 13.65
CA ALA A 366 -13.94 12.58 13.82
C ALA A 366 -13.15 12.27 12.53
N ASP A 367 -13.84 12.03 11.41
CA ASP A 367 -13.17 11.59 10.19
C ASP A 367 -12.33 12.69 9.55
N SER A 368 -12.91 13.88 9.39
CA SER A 368 -12.16 15.04 8.86
C SER A 368 -11.03 15.44 9.81
N ALA A 369 -11.19 15.25 11.12
CA ALA A 369 -10.11 15.45 12.08
C ALA A 369 -9.00 14.41 11.88
N ALA A 370 -9.34 13.13 11.62
CA ALA A 370 -8.35 12.10 11.36
C ALA A 370 -7.54 12.38 10.09
N VAL A 371 -8.21 12.82 9.01
CA VAL A 371 -7.53 13.26 7.78
C VAL A 371 -6.59 14.44 8.06
N ALA A 372 -7.03 15.42 8.85
CA ALA A 372 -6.20 16.57 9.22
C ALA A 372 -4.96 16.14 10.03
N ALA A 373 -5.12 15.23 11.00
CA ALA A 373 -3.99 14.66 11.75
C ALA A 373 -3.01 13.92 10.84
N ILE A 374 -3.49 13.15 9.86
CA ILE A 374 -2.62 12.45 8.88
C ILE A 374 -1.81 13.44 8.05
N VAL A 375 -2.40 14.55 7.59
CA VAL A 375 -1.65 15.60 6.86
C VAL A 375 -0.60 16.25 7.75
N TYR A 376 -0.88 16.46 9.04
CA TYR A 376 0.12 16.94 9.99
C TYR A 376 1.24 15.93 10.20
N LEU A 377 0.92 14.64 10.39
CA LEU A 377 1.91 13.56 10.56
C LEU A 377 2.79 13.39 9.31
N MET A 378 2.23 13.62 8.12
CA MET A 378 3.00 13.74 6.88
C MET A 378 4.03 14.87 6.98
N CYS A 379 3.60 16.08 7.39
CA CYS A 379 4.51 17.22 7.57
C CYS A 379 5.58 16.92 8.62
N ASP A 380 5.20 16.32 9.74
CA ASP A 380 6.10 15.92 10.82
C ASP A 380 7.16 14.93 10.35
N LYS A 381 6.76 13.89 9.61
CA LYS A 381 7.68 12.90 9.05
C LYS A 381 8.68 13.53 8.07
N VAL A 382 8.23 14.47 7.22
CA VAL A 382 9.10 15.23 6.31
C VAL A 382 10.07 16.10 7.10
N CYS A 383 9.59 16.89 8.05
CA CYS A 383 10.42 17.80 8.85
C CYS A 383 11.48 17.05 9.67
N GLN A 384 11.14 15.89 10.25
CA GLN A 384 12.09 15.04 10.98
C GLN A 384 13.17 14.49 10.06
N ALA A 385 12.81 14.02 8.87
CA ALA A 385 13.78 13.53 7.89
C ALA A 385 14.69 14.68 7.40
N VAL A 386 14.13 15.83 7.00
CA VAL A 386 14.91 17.01 6.59
C VAL A 386 15.88 17.44 7.69
N LYS A 387 15.43 17.48 8.94
CA LYS A 387 16.28 17.79 10.10
C LYS A 387 17.44 16.80 10.23
N ARG A 388 17.17 15.48 10.12
CA ARG A 388 18.23 14.46 10.17
C ARG A 388 19.29 14.67 9.07
N TYR A 389 18.88 14.99 7.85
CA TYR A 389 19.83 15.27 6.75
C TYR A 389 20.65 16.53 7.02
N GLN A 390 20.03 17.60 7.54
CA GLN A 390 20.71 18.83 7.94
C GLN A 390 21.73 18.57 9.06
N ASP A 391 21.33 17.85 10.10
CA ASP A 391 22.18 17.52 11.26
C ASP A 391 23.40 16.64 10.86
N GLN A 392 23.23 15.77 9.86
CA GLN A 392 24.30 14.92 9.33
C GLN A 392 25.19 15.62 8.29
N GLY A 393 24.82 16.79 7.80
CA GLY A 393 25.57 17.52 6.77
C GLY A 393 25.63 16.80 5.42
N ILE A 394 24.67 15.93 5.14
CA ILE A 394 24.59 15.17 3.88
C ILE A 394 23.60 15.80 2.90
N LYS A 395 23.82 15.55 1.59
CA LYS A 395 22.93 16.04 0.53
C LYS A 395 21.52 15.46 0.71
N LEU A 396 20.52 16.34 0.67
CA LEU A 396 19.11 15.96 0.77
C LEU A 396 18.69 15.03 -0.38
N ASP A 397 18.01 13.94 -0.04
CA ASP A 397 17.42 13.01 -1.00
C ASP A 397 16.33 13.69 -1.86
N GLN A 398 16.17 13.25 -3.10
CA GLN A 398 15.20 13.82 -4.05
C GLN A 398 13.75 13.67 -3.53
N ALA A 399 13.50 12.72 -2.64
CA ALA A 399 12.22 12.55 -1.95
C ALA A 399 11.75 13.80 -1.19
N PHE A 400 12.65 14.72 -0.80
CA PHE A 400 12.31 15.91 -0.02
C PHE A 400 12.28 17.20 -0.84
N TYR A 401 12.08 17.06 -2.15
CA TYR A 401 11.86 18.18 -3.07
C TYR A 401 10.39 18.26 -3.46
N LEU A 402 9.84 19.47 -3.49
CA LEU A 402 8.50 19.77 -3.99
C LEU A 402 8.61 20.86 -5.06
N HIS A 403 8.09 20.59 -6.28
CA HIS A 403 8.27 21.45 -7.45
C HIS A 403 9.74 21.83 -7.71
N ASN A 404 10.64 20.84 -7.62
CA ASN A 404 12.09 21.01 -7.78
C ASN A 404 12.75 21.98 -6.78
N LYS A 405 12.06 22.32 -5.68
CA LYS A 405 12.62 23.11 -4.58
C LYS A 405 12.77 22.22 -3.34
N PRO A 406 13.93 22.26 -2.64
CA PRO A 406 14.11 21.50 -1.42
C PRO A 406 13.16 22.01 -0.34
N VAL A 407 12.55 21.10 0.41
CA VAL A 407 11.89 21.42 1.68
C VAL A 407 12.98 21.74 2.70
N THR A 408 12.82 22.86 3.41
CA THR A 408 13.82 23.34 4.39
C THR A 408 13.26 23.42 5.80
N GLU A 409 11.94 23.37 5.91
CA GLU A 409 11.19 23.43 7.15
C GLU A 409 11.49 22.22 8.03
N THR A 410 11.88 22.48 9.27
CA THR A 410 12.05 21.49 10.34
C THR A 410 10.96 21.59 11.41
N ASP A 411 10.04 22.56 11.24
CA ASP A 411 8.84 22.74 12.07
C ASP A 411 7.61 22.26 11.29
N PRO A 412 6.94 21.19 11.74
CA PRO A 412 5.79 20.61 11.05
C PRO A 412 4.65 21.60 10.84
N LYS A 413 4.44 22.54 11.77
CA LYS A 413 3.34 23.53 11.68
C LYS A 413 3.60 24.54 10.57
N LYS A 414 4.87 24.93 10.35
CA LYS A 414 5.23 25.83 9.24
C LYS A 414 5.06 25.13 7.90
N LEU A 415 5.41 23.86 7.82
CA LEU A 415 5.20 23.08 6.60
C LEU A 415 3.70 22.86 6.34
N ALA A 416 2.92 22.54 7.37
CA ALA A 416 1.46 22.45 7.28
C ALA A 416 0.83 23.78 6.86
N ASN A 417 1.31 24.92 7.37
CA ASN A 417 0.84 26.23 6.95
C ASN A 417 1.13 26.51 5.47
N ARG A 418 2.19 25.95 4.89
CA ARG A 418 2.46 26.11 3.46
C ARG A 418 1.61 25.17 2.60
N LEU A 419 1.32 23.96 3.09
CA LEU A 419 0.78 22.88 2.27
C LEU A 419 -0.69 22.56 2.53
N PHE A 420 -1.28 22.98 3.63
CA PHE A 420 -2.59 22.48 4.07
C PHE A 420 -3.60 23.60 4.29
N TYR A 421 -4.65 23.58 3.48
CA TYR A 421 -5.76 24.52 3.52
C TYR A 421 -7.02 23.79 3.95
N VAL A 422 -7.72 24.36 4.92
CA VAL A 422 -8.94 23.79 5.47
C VAL A 422 -10.06 24.82 5.46
N CYS A 423 -11.28 24.37 5.19
CA CYS A 423 -12.46 25.22 5.18
C CYS A 423 -13.59 24.59 5.97
N TYR A 424 -14.12 25.33 6.95
CA TYR A 424 -15.39 25.01 7.60
C TYR A 424 -16.54 25.63 6.80
N MET A 425 -17.37 24.79 6.18
CA MET A 425 -18.47 25.21 5.31
C MET A 425 -19.81 25.12 6.03
N LYS A 426 -20.20 26.21 6.69
CA LYS A 426 -21.37 26.25 7.57
C LYS A 426 -22.68 26.46 6.82
N SER A 427 -23.76 25.93 7.38
CA SER A 427 -25.13 26.30 7.01
C SER A 427 -25.89 26.86 8.21
N VAL A 428 -27.13 27.29 8.01
CA VAL A 428 -28.06 27.74 9.07
C VAL A 428 -28.26 26.72 10.20
N ASN A 429 -27.99 25.44 9.95
CA ASN A 429 -28.15 24.36 10.93
C ASN A 429 -26.86 24.05 11.69
N SER A 430 -25.72 24.64 11.28
CA SER A 430 -24.42 24.40 11.89
C SER A 430 -24.32 25.02 13.27
N SER A 431 -23.79 24.26 14.23
CA SER A 431 -23.57 24.72 15.60
C SER A 431 -22.28 25.55 15.73
N ILE A 432 -22.18 26.33 16.80
CA ILE A 432 -20.96 27.10 17.13
C ILE A 432 -19.87 26.14 17.58
N GLU A 433 -20.26 25.03 18.20
CA GLU A 433 -19.40 24.00 18.74
C GLU A 433 -18.64 23.26 17.62
N THR A 434 -19.29 22.91 16.50
CA THR A 434 -18.62 22.30 15.33
C THR A 434 -17.63 23.26 14.66
N GLU A 435 -18.00 24.53 14.49
CA GLU A 435 -17.10 25.57 13.94
C GLU A 435 -15.88 25.77 14.84
N THR A 436 -16.08 25.84 16.16
CA THR A 436 -15.01 26.03 17.15
C THR A 436 -14.05 24.85 17.13
N ARG A 437 -14.56 23.61 17.13
CA ARG A 437 -13.71 22.41 17.01
C ARG A 437 -12.89 22.42 15.72
N ALA A 438 -13.49 22.76 14.58
CA ALA A 438 -12.77 22.83 13.31
C ALA A 438 -11.64 23.88 13.35
N ARG A 439 -11.89 25.04 13.97
CA ARG A 439 -10.88 26.09 14.16
C ARG A 439 -9.74 25.62 15.05
N ASP A 440 -10.05 25.06 16.23
CA ASP A 440 -9.04 24.60 17.19
C ASP A 440 -8.14 23.49 16.61
N ILE A 441 -8.72 22.59 15.81
CA ILE A 441 -7.96 21.58 15.05
C ILE A 441 -7.01 22.27 14.06
N ALA A 442 -7.51 23.20 13.25
CA ALA A 442 -6.69 23.86 12.25
C ALA A 442 -5.52 24.64 12.87
N GLU A 443 -5.79 25.38 13.95
CA GLU A 443 -4.79 26.17 14.68
C GLU A 443 -3.74 25.28 15.35
N CYS A 444 -4.13 24.16 15.97
CA CYS A 444 -3.16 23.31 16.65
C CYS A 444 -2.21 22.61 15.68
N LEU A 445 -2.65 22.33 14.45
CA LEU A 445 -1.83 21.72 13.38
C LEU A 445 -1.06 22.76 12.54
N GLY A 446 -1.42 24.05 12.60
CA GLY A 446 -0.84 25.11 11.77
C GLY A 446 -1.43 25.20 10.35
N ALA A 447 -2.62 24.66 10.09
CA ALA A 447 -3.25 24.70 8.77
C ALA A 447 -3.84 26.10 8.46
N ASN A 448 -3.96 26.46 7.17
CA ASN A 448 -4.67 27.67 6.75
C ASN A 448 -6.18 27.49 6.91
N PHE A 449 -6.78 28.15 7.90
CA PHE A 449 -8.20 28.02 8.20
C PHE A 449 -9.05 29.11 7.56
N SER A 450 -10.19 28.72 7.00
CA SER A 450 -11.22 29.63 6.50
C SER A 450 -12.62 29.14 6.87
N VAL A 451 -13.58 30.07 6.92
CA VAL A 451 -15.00 29.77 7.13
C VAL A 451 -15.80 30.35 5.96
N GLN A 452 -16.69 29.55 5.40
CA GLN A 452 -17.60 29.97 4.32
C GLN A 452 -19.02 29.52 4.66
N SER A 453 -20.03 30.39 4.41
CA SER A 453 -21.44 29.98 4.48
C SER A 453 -21.91 29.48 3.12
N ILE A 454 -22.70 28.41 3.12
CA ILE A 454 -23.32 27.85 1.91
C ILE A 454 -24.77 28.30 1.71
N ASP A 455 -25.33 29.09 2.63
CA ASP A 455 -26.77 29.33 2.71
C ASP A 455 -27.30 30.06 1.47
N SER A 456 -26.60 31.12 1.04
CA SER A 456 -26.97 31.86 -0.18
C SER A 456 -26.91 31.01 -1.45
N ILE A 457 -25.97 30.05 -1.50
CA ILE A 457 -25.82 29.12 -2.63
C ILE A 457 -26.99 28.13 -2.63
N VAL A 458 -27.31 27.56 -1.47
CA VAL A 458 -28.41 26.61 -1.30
C VAL A 458 -29.76 27.27 -1.57
N ASP A 459 -29.97 28.50 -1.09
CA ASP A 459 -31.17 29.27 -1.37
C ASP A 459 -31.32 29.63 -2.84
N SER A 460 -30.21 29.89 -3.54
CA SER A 460 -30.23 30.10 -4.99
C SER A 460 -30.69 28.85 -5.75
N PHE A 461 -30.23 27.65 -5.36
CA PHE A 461 -30.70 26.39 -5.93
C PHE A 461 -32.19 26.14 -5.66
N LYS A 462 -32.64 26.37 -4.41
CA LYS A 462 -34.05 26.23 -4.02
C LYS A 462 -34.95 27.18 -4.82
N THR A 463 -34.55 28.44 -4.94
CA THR A 463 -35.29 29.47 -5.68
C THR A 463 -35.40 29.10 -7.15
N THR A 464 -34.29 28.70 -7.79
CA THR A 464 -34.28 28.27 -9.19
C THR A 464 -35.25 27.11 -9.46
N PHE A 465 -35.30 26.13 -8.56
CA PHE A 465 -36.23 25.00 -8.67
C PHE A 465 -37.68 25.43 -8.48
N ALA A 466 -37.95 26.28 -7.47
CA ALA A 466 -39.28 26.80 -7.20
C ALA A 466 -39.81 27.65 -8.36
N ASP A 467 -38.98 28.50 -8.95
CA ASP A 467 -39.35 29.33 -10.11
C ASP A 467 -39.67 28.47 -11.34
N SER A 468 -38.97 27.35 -11.52
CA SER A 468 -39.15 26.46 -12.68
C SER A 468 -40.34 25.50 -12.54
N HIS A 469 -40.69 25.11 -11.31
CA HIS A 469 -41.62 24.00 -11.06
C HIS A 469 -42.75 24.33 -10.06
N GLY A 470 -42.78 25.53 -9.48
CA GLY A 470 -43.81 25.99 -8.55
C GLY A 470 -43.81 25.31 -7.18
N LEU A 471 -42.81 24.49 -6.87
CA LEU A 471 -42.70 23.76 -5.59
C LEU A 471 -41.62 24.38 -4.70
N LEU A 472 -42.05 24.97 -3.58
CA LEU A 472 -41.14 25.42 -2.53
C LEU A 472 -40.83 24.25 -1.58
N VAL A 473 -39.56 23.84 -1.56
CA VAL A 473 -39.09 22.72 -0.73
C VAL A 473 -38.65 23.23 0.65
N THR A 474 -39.21 22.67 1.73
CA THR A 474 -38.87 22.99 3.12
C THR A 474 -38.51 21.74 3.93
N HIS A 475 -37.78 21.91 5.04
CA HIS A 475 -37.45 20.78 5.94
C HIS A 475 -38.68 20.16 6.64
N SER A 476 -39.81 20.87 6.66
CA SER A 476 -41.10 20.41 7.19
C SER A 476 -42.01 19.78 6.13
N HIS A 477 -41.53 19.59 4.90
CA HIS A 477 -42.34 19.04 3.82
C HIS A 477 -42.76 17.59 4.10
N ALA A 478 -44.01 17.21 3.80
CA ALA A 478 -44.57 15.90 4.14
C ALA A 478 -43.88 14.72 3.40
N ASP A 479 -43.46 14.94 2.15
CA ASP A 479 -42.69 13.94 1.38
C ASP A 479 -41.22 13.91 1.84
N TYR A 480 -40.77 12.76 2.34
CA TYR A 480 -39.38 12.53 2.76
C TYR A 480 -38.35 12.82 1.65
N ARG A 481 -38.72 12.63 0.37
CA ARG A 481 -37.81 12.91 -0.76
C ARG A 481 -37.45 14.39 -0.83
N ALA A 482 -38.40 15.27 -0.52
CA ALA A 482 -38.16 16.71 -0.46
C ALA A 482 -37.20 17.07 0.69
N GLN A 483 -37.36 16.45 1.87
CA GLN A 483 -36.44 16.65 3.00
C GLN A 483 -35.02 16.18 2.64
N LEU A 484 -34.89 14.96 2.12
CA LEU A 484 -33.61 14.38 1.71
C LEU A 484 -32.94 15.19 0.59
N ALA A 485 -33.71 15.77 -0.33
CA ALA A 485 -33.17 16.64 -1.37
C ALA A 485 -32.49 17.90 -0.81
N LEU A 486 -33.02 18.49 0.28
CA LEU A 486 -32.43 19.66 0.95
C LEU A 486 -31.12 19.33 1.68
N GLU A 487 -31.01 18.14 2.26
CA GLU A 487 -29.76 17.68 2.87
C GLU A 487 -28.71 17.40 1.78
N ASN A 488 -29.11 16.72 0.70
CA ASN A 488 -28.23 16.40 -0.41
C ASN A 488 -27.70 17.65 -1.13
N ILE A 489 -28.53 18.69 -1.33
CA ILE A 489 -28.07 19.90 -2.04
C ILE A 489 -27.05 20.69 -1.21
N GLN A 490 -27.21 20.73 0.11
CA GLN A 490 -26.20 21.30 1.01
C GLN A 490 -24.87 20.52 0.90
N ALA A 491 -24.93 19.19 0.90
CA ALA A 491 -23.75 18.33 0.79
C ALA A 491 -23.01 18.53 -0.56
N ARG A 492 -23.75 18.64 -1.67
CA ARG A 492 -23.16 18.90 -3.00
C ARG A 492 -22.62 20.32 -3.15
N ALA A 493 -23.27 21.33 -2.56
CA ALA A 493 -22.78 22.70 -2.58
C ALA A 493 -21.39 22.81 -1.93
N ARG A 494 -21.16 22.07 -0.83
CA ARG A 494 -19.84 21.98 -0.19
C ARG A 494 -18.78 21.36 -1.08
N MET A 495 -19.13 20.32 -1.84
CA MET A 495 -18.21 19.71 -2.82
C MET A 495 -17.81 20.72 -3.90
N VAL A 496 -18.78 21.44 -4.49
CA VAL A 496 -18.51 22.46 -5.50
C VAL A 496 -17.59 23.56 -4.96
N LEU A 497 -17.86 24.05 -3.75
CA LEU A 497 -16.98 25.01 -3.07
C LEU A 497 -15.60 24.44 -2.77
N SER A 498 -15.50 23.16 -2.44
CA SER A 498 -14.21 22.52 -2.13
C SER A 498 -13.28 22.57 -3.34
N TYR A 499 -13.79 22.22 -4.52
CA TYR A 499 -13.03 22.30 -5.78
C TYR A 499 -12.74 23.75 -6.20
N LEU A 500 -13.67 24.68 -5.99
CA LEU A 500 -13.43 26.09 -6.26
C LEU A 500 -12.27 26.63 -5.41
N ASN A 501 -12.28 26.34 -4.10
CA ASN A 501 -11.22 26.73 -3.19
C ASN A 501 -9.89 26.05 -3.55
N ALA A 502 -9.90 24.75 -3.86
CA ALA A 502 -8.70 24.02 -4.25
C ALA A 502 -8.01 24.61 -5.50
N GLN A 503 -8.79 25.17 -6.43
CA GLN A 503 -8.27 25.81 -7.63
C GLN A 503 -7.82 27.26 -7.40
N LEU A 504 -8.51 28.02 -6.54
CA LEU A 504 -8.30 29.47 -6.42
C LEU A 504 -7.49 29.92 -5.20
N LEU A 505 -7.45 29.13 -4.11
CA LEU A 505 -6.65 29.48 -2.94
C LEU A 505 -5.15 29.62 -3.26
N PRO A 506 -4.53 28.74 -4.09
CA PRO A 506 -3.15 28.94 -4.53
C PRO A 506 -2.93 30.30 -5.21
N VAL A 507 -3.89 30.77 -6.01
CA VAL A 507 -3.83 32.09 -6.66
C VAL A 507 -3.79 33.21 -5.61
N THR A 508 -4.65 33.13 -4.59
CA THR A 508 -4.65 34.11 -3.50
C THR A 508 -3.37 34.09 -2.66
N ALA A 509 -2.68 32.95 -2.62
CA ALA A 509 -1.42 32.76 -1.92
C ALA A 509 -0.18 33.02 -2.80
N GLY A 510 -0.36 33.40 -4.08
CA GLY A 510 0.75 33.59 -5.03
C GLY A 510 1.50 32.29 -5.38
N LEU A 511 0.85 31.14 -5.21
CA LEU A 511 1.38 29.81 -5.51
C LEU A 511 0.96 29.36 -6.92
N THR A 512 1.81 28.58 -7.57
CA THR A 512 1.49 27.90 -8.84
C THR A 512 0.84 26.55 -8.57
N GLY A 513 -0.07 26.11 -9.45
CA GLY A 513 -0.74 24.81 -9.34
C GLY A 513 -2.07 24.88 -8.58
N SER A 514 -2.65 23.71 -8.29
CA SER A 514 -3.89 23.55 -7.53
C SER A 514 -3.65 22.79 -6.23
N LEU A 515 -4.62 22.76 -5.33
CA LEU A 515 -4.62 21.86 -4.18
C LEU A 515 -5.32 20.55 -4.55
N LEU A 516 -4.88 19.44 -3.97
CA LEU A 516 -5.59 18.16 -4.03
C LEU A 516 -6.71 18.17 -3.00
N VAL A 517 -7.95 17.92 -3.43
CA VAL A 517 -9.09 17.80 -2.53
C VAL A 517 -9.03 16.45 -1.82
N LEU A 518 -9.09 16.47 -0.49
CA LEU A 518 -9.13 15.28 0.36
C LEU A 518 -10.57 14.94 0.76
N SER A 519 -10.93 13.68 0.59
CA SER A 519 -12.17 13.09 1.14
C SER A 519 -11.90 12.50 2.52
N SER A 520 -12.94 12.48 3.35
CA SER A 520 -12.92 11.91 4.71
C SER A 520 -13.96 10.80 4.90
N SER A 521 -14.37 10.09 3.84
CA SER A 521 -15.25 8.92 4.02
C SER A 521 -14.44 7.72 4.54
N ASN A 522 -14.95 7.01 5.53
CA ASN A 522 -14.34 5.75 6.01
C ASN A 522 -14.93 4.52 5.29
N VAL A 523 -14.31 3.36 5.52
CA VAL A 523 -14.71 2.12 4.85
C VAL A 523 -16.10 1.62 5.28
N ASP A 524 -16.52 1.85 6.52
CA ASP A 524 -17.77 1.33 7.07
C ASP A 524 -18.99 2.07 6.47
N GLU A 525 -18.91 3.41 6.38
CA GLU A 525 -19.90 4.22 5.68
C GLU A 525 -19.97 3.86 4.20
N SER A 526 -18.81 3.68 3.56
CA SER A 526 -18.71 3.28 2.16
C SER A 526 -19.31 1.89 1.91
N LEU A 527 -19.16 0.97 2.86
CA LEU A 527 -19.67 -0.40 2.81
C LEU A 527 -21.20 -0.46 2.77
N VAL A 528 -21.90 0.44 3.48
CA VAL A 528 -23.37 0.57 3.42
C VAL A 528 -23.84 1.69 2.48
N GLY A 529 -22.90 2.42 1.88
CA GLY A 529 -23.13 3.60 1.04
C GLY A 529 -23.89 4.72 1.76
N TYR A 530 -23.56 4.94 3.04
CA TYR A 530 -24.07 6.04 3.86
C TYR A 530 -23.28 7.31 3.57
N LEU A 531 -23.55 7.88 2.39
CA LEU A 531 -22.97 9.14 1.90
C LEU A 531 -23.87 9.73 0.82
N THR A 532 -23.78 11.03 0.56
CA THR A 532 -24.46 11.64 -0.58
C THR A 532 -23.61 11.46 -1.83
N LYS A 533 -24.17 10.89 -2.90
CA LYS A 533 -23.42 10.76 -4.15
C LYS A 533 -23.04 12.16 -4.68
N TYR A 534 -21.75 12.38 -4.88
CA TYR A 534 -21.13 13.65 -5.29
C TYR A 534 -21.17 14.78 -4.24
N ASP A 535 -21.15 14.45 -2.95
CA ASP A 535 -20.77 15.41 -1.89
C ASP A 535 -19.25 15.38 -1.63
N CYS A 536 -18.79 15.92 -0.49
CA CYS A 536 -17.36 15.90 -0.10
C CYS A 536 -16.78 14.49 0.13
N SER A 537 -17.58 13.42 0.06
CA SER A 537 -17.06 12.05 -0.09
C SER A 537 -16.34 11.87 -1.43
N SER A 538 -16.70 12.67 -2.44
CA SER A 538 -16.10 12.74 -3.78
C SER A 538 -15.02 13.83 -3.80
N ALA A 539 -13.77 13.39 -3.96
CA ALA A 539 -12.58 14.22 -3.93
C ALA A 539 -11.51 13.61 -4.85
N ASP A 540 -10.29 14.13 -4.82
CA ASP A 540 -9.20 13.59 -5.62
C ASP A 540 -8.62 12.32 -4.97
N ILE A 541 -8.48 12.33 -3.63
CA ILE A 541 -7.85 11.25 -2.85
C ILE A 541 -8.53 11.10 -1.49
N ASN A 542 -8.55 9.88 -0.96
CA ASN A 542 -9.02 9.58 0.38
C ASN A 542 -7.98 8.76 1.18
N PRO A 543 -7.26 9.35 2.14
CA PRO A 543 -6.24 8.64 2.92
C PRO A 543 -6.83 7.67 3.95
N ILE A 544 -8.13 7.79 4.29
CA ILE A 544 -8.79 6.96 5.32
C ILE A 544 -9.87 6.03 4.74
N GLY A 545 -10.05 5.99 3.42
CA GLY A 545 -11.18 5.31 2.77
C GLY A 545 -11.21 3.79 2.93
N SER A 546 -10.12 3.18 3.36
CA SER A 546 -10.06 1.76 3.75
C SER A 546 -9.98 1.53 5.26
N ILE A 547 -9.88 2.59 6.07
CA ILE A 547 -9.78 2.51 7.53
C ILE A 547 -11.19 2.52 8.12
N ASN A 548 -11.42 1.68 9.12
CA ASN A 548 -12.71 1.56 9.80
C ASN A 548 -12.83 2.51 10.98
N LYS A 549 -14.06 2.78 11.40
CA LYS A 549 -14.35 3.74 12.46
C LYS A 549 -13.78 3.34 13.81
N VAL A 550 -13.67 2.04 14.09
CA VAL A 550 -13.07 1.56 15.35
C VAL A 550 -11.60 1.93 15.39
N ASP A 551 -10.86 1.65 14.33
CA ASP A 551 -9.44 2.01 14.20
C ASP A 551 -9.23 3.54 14.14
N LEU A 552 -10.13 4.29 13.48
CA LEU A 552 -10.07 5.75 13.47
C LEU A 552 -10.26 6.36 14.86
N LYS A 553 -11.19 5.83 15.68
CA LYS A 553 -11.37 6.29 17.06
C LYS A 553 -10.11 6.05 17.89
N VAL A 554 -9.51 4.87 17.75
CA VAL A 554 -8.25 4.52 18.43
C VAL A 554 -7.10 5.42 17.96
N PHE A 555 -6.99 5.67 16.67
CA PHE A 555 -6.01 6.60 16.09
C PHE A 555 -6.14 8.01 16.67
N LEU A 556 -7.37 8.56 16.75
CA LEU A 556 -7.62 9.89 17.31
C LEU A 556 -7.25 9.95 18.80
N GLN A 557 -7.54 8.89 19.57
CA GLN A 557 -7.14 8.80 20.98
C GLN A 557 -5.63 8.81 21.14
N ASP A 558 -4.92 8.02 20.33
CA ASP A 558 -3.46 7.99 20.34
C ASP A 558 -2.86 9.33 19.91
N PHE A 559 -3.45 9.98 18.90
CA PHE A 559 -2.99 11.29 18.43
C PHE A 559 -3.20 12.38 19.48
N ALA A 560 -4.36 12.38 20.15
CA ALA A 560 -4.62 13.30 21.27
C ALA A 560 -3.61 13.10 22.41
N ALA A 561 -3.22 11.86 22.70
CA ALA A 561 -2.23 11.52 23.73
C ALA A 561 -0.81 12.03 23.43
N LEU A 562 -0.51 12.43 22.19
CA LEU A 562 0.74 13.10 21.81
C LEU A 562 0.75 14.61 22.17
N GLY A 563 -0.29 15.12 22.82
CA GLY A 563 -0.40 16.52 23.24
C GLY A 563 -1.25 17.40 22.33
N PHE A 564 -2.05 16.81 21.43
CA PHE A 564 -3.01 17.53 20.58
C PHE A 564 -4.38 17.64 21.26
N GLU A 565 -4.44 18.39 22.37
CA GLU A 565 -5.63 18.54 23.22
C GLU A 565 -6.96 18.80 22.48
N PRO A 566 -7.04 19.61 21.41
CA PRO A 566 -8.31 19.82 20.68
C PRO A 566 -8.98 18.54 20.17
N TYR A 567 -8.21 17.46 19.95
CA TYR A 567 -8.74 16.17 19.53
C TYR A 567 -9.53 15.46 20.63
N GLN A 568 -9.30 15.77 21.91
CA GLN A 568 -10.13 15.25 23.00
C GLN A 568 -11.58 15.72 22.88
N HIS A 569 -11.79 16.98 22.45
CA HIS A 569 -13.12 17.52 22.21
C HIS A 569 -13.81 16.85 21.01
N VAL A 570 -13.06 16.44 20.00
CA VAL A 570 -13.58 15.66 18.86
C VAL A 570 -14.05 14.28 19.31
N ILE A 571 -13.25 13.60 20.14
CA ILE A 571 -13.56 12.26 20.66
C ILE A 571 -14.79 12.29 21.57
N ALA A 572 -14.95 13.35 22.36
CA ALA A 572 -16.09 13.52 23.27
C ALA A 572 -17.40 13.93 22.56
N ALA A 573 -17.33 14.45 21.33
CA ALA A 573 -18.50 14.93 20.60
C ALA A 573 -19.34 13.76 20.06
N PRO A 574 -20.69 13.87 20.10
CA PRO A 574 -21.56 12.86 19.50
C PRO A 574 -21.44 12.88 17.96
N PRO A 575 -21.39 11.71 17.29
CA PRO A 575 -21.34 11.61 15.83
C PRO A 575 -22.71 11.95 15.23
N THR A 576 -22.90 13.19 14.80
CA THR A 576 -24.16 13.69 14.25
C THR A 576 -23.90 14.57 13.03
N ALA A 577 -24.78 14.48 12.02
CA ALA A 577 -24.75 15.34 10.84
C ALA A 577 -25.72 16.52 11.00
N GLU A 578 -25.18 17.74 11.13
CA GLU A 578 -25.96 18.99 11.32
C GLU A 578 -26.55 19.51 9.98
N LEU A 579 -27.27 18.65 9.24
CA LEU A 579 -27.84 18.99 7.92
C LEU A 579 -29.32 19.41 7.96
N ARG A 580 -30.01 19.16 9.08
CA ARG A 580 -31.42 19.50 9.31
C ARG A 580 -31.62 20.17 10.66
N PRO A 581 -32.66 21.01 10.84
CA PRO A 581 -33.07 21.45 12.16
C PRO A 581 -33.53 20.26 13.01
N LEU A 582 -33.43 20.38 14.33
CA LEU A 582 -34.01 19.42 15.27
C LEU A 582 -35.53 19.33 15.04
N ARG A 583 -36.09 18.12 14.96
CA ARG A 583 -37.55 17.95 14.84
C ARG A 583 -38.22 18.33 16.16
N GLU A 584 -39.48 18.75 16.08
CA GLU A 584 -40.29 19.08 17.24
C GLU A 584 -40.40 17.83 18.16
N GLY A 585 -39.82 17.91 19.37
CA GLY A 585 -39.71 16.80 20.33
C GLY A 585 -38.37 16.05 20.36
N GLU A 586 -37.44 16.31 19.44
CA GLU A 586 -36.06 15.80 19.50
C GLU A 586 -35.22 16.68 20.44
N SER A 587 -34.66 16.11 21.51
CA SER A 587 -33.75 16.81 22.43
C SER A 587 -32.28 16.78 21.98
N LYS A 588 -31.95 15.93 21.00
CA LYS A 588 -30.60 15.76 20.43
C LYS A 588 -30.69 15.39 18.95
N PRO A 589 -29.67 15.73 18.13
CA PRO A 589 -29.59 15.28 16.75
C PRO A 589 -29.47 13.76 16.67
N GLN A 590 -30.01 13.17 15.61
CA GLN A 590 -29.90 11.74 15.33
C GLN A 590 -28.45 11.35 15.02
N THR A 591 -28.00 10.19 15.52
CA THR A 591 -26.65 9.69 15.26
C THR A 591 -26.56 8.89 13.96
N ASP A 592 -25.36 8.78 13.40
CA ASP A 592 -25.13 7.99 12.18
C ASP A 592 -25.52 6.52 12.35
N GLU A 593 -25.20 5.91 13.50
CA GLU A 593 -25.52 4.50 13.77
C GLU A 593 -27.03 4.27 13.88
N ASP A 594 -27.78 5.23 14.43
CA ASP A 594 -29.25 5.17 14.48
C ASP A 594 -29.86 5.22 13.09
N GLU A 595 -29.32 6.07 12.20
CA GLU A 595 -29.80 6.16 10.83
C GLU A 595 -29.42 4.91 10.02
N ILE A 596 -28.15 4.46 10.11
CA ILE A 596 -27.68 3.24 9.46
C ILE A 596 -28.49 2.02 9.95
N GLY A 597 -28.80 1.97 11.24
CA GLY A 597 -29.53 0.89 11.90
C GLY A 597 -28.66 -0.33 12.22
N VAL A 598 -27.34 -0.16 12.16
CA VAL A 598 -26.27 -1.14 12.45
C VAL A 598 -25.09 -0.36 13.03
N THR A 599 -24.49 -0.85 14.12
CA THR A 599 -23.35 -0.16 14.76
C THR A 599 -22.06 -0.33 13.95
N TYR A 600 -21.10 0.58 14.10
CA TYR A 600 -19.80 0.48 13.45
C TYR A 600 -19.01 -0.76 13.89
N ALA A 601 -19.15 -1.20 15.14
CA ALA A 601 -18.56 -2.45 15.61
C ALA A 601 -19.16 -3.66 14.87
N GLN A 602 -20.48 -3.69 14.67
CA GLN A 602 -21.14 -4.72 13.86
C GLN A 602 -20.72 -4.64 12.39
N LEU A 603 -20.60 -3.43 11.82
CA LEU A 603 -20.15 -3.23 10.44
C LEU A 603 -18.72 -3.72 10.21
N GLN A 604 -17.81 -3.55 11.19
CA GLN A 604 -16.45 -4.08 11.10
C GLN A 604 -16.45 -5.62 10.99
N GLU A 605 -17.24 -6.31 11.83
CA GLU A 605 -17.38 -7.76 11.76
C GLU A 605 -18.03 -8.23 10.44
N ILE A 606 -19.09 -7.54 10.02
CA ILE A 606 -19.77 -7.78 8.73
C ILE A 606 -18.79 -7.58 7.57
N GLY A 607 -18.00 -6.51 7.60
CA GLY A 607 -16.98 -6.18 6.61
C GLY A 607 -16.00 -7.33 6.45
N LEU A 608 -15.42 -7.82 7.55
CA LEU A 608 -14.47 -8.94 7.58
C LEU A 608 -15.09 -10.27 7.12
N LEU A 609 -16.34 -10.56 7.49
CA LEU A 609 -17.06 -11.74 7.02
C LEU A 609 -17.37 -11.67 5.53
N ARG A 610 -17.74 -10.49 5.01
CA ARG A 610 -17.98 -10.28 3.58
C ARG A 610 -16.69 -10.41 2.78
N LYS A 611 -15.62 -9.74 3.20
CA LYS A 611 -14.29 -9.79 2.59
C LYS A 611 -13.26 -9.64 3.71
N PRO A 612 -12.24 -10.51 3.83
CA PRO A 612 -11.92 -11.62 2.95
C PRO A 612 -12.75 -12.88 3.23
N GLY A 613 -13.74 -12.87 4.14
CA GLY A 613 -14.49 -14.09 4.48
C GLY A 613 -15.43 -14.61 3.37
N TYR A 614 -15.74 -13.80 2.35
CA TYR A 614 -16.64 -14.15 1.23
C TYR A 614 -18.03 -14.68 1.63
N HIS A 615 -18.54 -14.25 2.78
CA HIS A 615 -19.87 -14.65 3.24
C HIS A 615 -20.96 -13.85 2.50
N GLY A 616 -21.88 -14.56 1.84
CA GLY A 616 -23.14 -14.03 1.35
C GLY A 616 -24.21 -13.96 2.46
N LEU A 617 -25.45 -13.62 2.08
CA LEU A 617 -26.58 -13.41 3.01
C LEU A 617 -26.73 -14.49 4.09
N PHE A 618 -26.88 -15.76 3.68
CA PHE A 618 -27.15 -16.86 4.60
C PHE A 618 -25.92 -17.27 5.42
N SER A 619 -24.76 -17.40 4.77
CA SER A 619 -23.52 -17.77 5.47
C SER A 619 -23.13 -16.72 6.51
N MET A 620 -23.30 -15.43 6.18
CA MET A 620 -23.04 -14.34 7.11
C MET A 620 -23.95 -14.43 8.33
N PHE A 621 -25.23 -14.68 8.13
CA PHE A 621 -26.17 -14.92 9.22
C PHE A 621 -25.72 -16.06 10.14
N PHE A 622 -25.39 -17.24 9.61
CA PHE A 622 -24.95 -18.36 10.45
C PHE A 622 -23.66 -18.05 11.23
N ALA A 623 -22.69 -17.41 10.58
CA ALA A 623 -21.44 -17.01 11.24
C ALA A 623 -21.70 -16.01 12.38
N LEU A 624 -22.56 -15.00 12.13
CA LEU A 624 -22.91 -13.99 13.12
C LEU A 624 -23.81 -14.54 14.22
N SER A 625 -24.72 -15.48 13.95
CA SER A 625 -25.54 -16.11 14.99
C SER A 625 -24.70 -16.92 15.99
N HIS A 626 -23.54 -17.43 15.56
CA HIS A 626 -22.60 -18.08 16.46
C HIS A 626 -21.76 -17.06 17.26
N ARG A 627 -21.30 -15.97 16.61
CA ARG A 627 -20.46 -14.94 17.24
C ARG A 627 -21.23 -14.01 18.17
N TRP A 628 -22.42 -13.58 17.75
CA TRP A 628 -23.33 -12.73 18.51
C TRP A 628 -24.31 -13.59 19.32
N ASN A 629 -23.76 -14.45 20.16
CA ASN A 629 -24.53 -15.34 21.05
C ASN A 629 -25.42 -14.58 22.05
N HIS A 630 -25.16 -13.28 22.25
CA HIS A 630 -25.96 -12.35 23.05
C HIS A 630 -27.23 -11.88 22.34
N LEU A 631 -27.37 -12.11 21.03
CA LEU A 631 -28.56 -11.80 20.24
C LEU A 631 -29.34 -13.07 19.90
N LEU A 632 -30.66 -12.93 19.75
CA LEU A 632 -31.50 -13.96 19.18
C LEU A 632 -31.20 -14.11 17.68
N PRO A 633 -31.28 -15.34 17.12
CA PRO A 633 -31.19 -15.55 15.67
C PRO A 633 -32.07 -14.60 14.85
N THR A 634 -33.30 -14.30 15.28
CA THR A 634 -34.18 -13.35 14.58
C THR A 634 -33.62 -11.93 14.56
N GLU A 635 -33.00 -11.47 15.65
CA GLU A 635 -32.36 -10.14 15.72
C GLU A 635 -31.14 -10.08 14.78
N THR A 636 -30.29 -11.11 14.81
CA THR A 636 -29.14 -11.23 13.90
C THR A 636 -29.59 -11.26 12.44
N ALA A 637 -30.68 -11.98 12.13
CA ALA A 637 -31.24 -12.00 10.78
C ALA A 637 -31.69 -10.62 10.32
N GLU A 638 -32.38 -9.84 11.16
CA GLU A 638 -32.78 -8.48 10.80
C GLU A 638 -31.59 -7.53 10.61
N ILE A 639 -30.52 -7.64 11.41
CA ILE A 639 -29.29 -6.86 11.20
C ILE A 639 -28.66 -7.20 9.84
N VAL A 640 -28.54 -8.48 9.52
CA VAL A 640 -28.01 -8.94 8.23
C VAL A 640 -28.90 -8.47 7.07
N ILE A 641 -30.22 -8.52 7.20
CA ILE A 641 -31.16 -8.02 6.19
C ILE A 641 -31.02 -6.51 6.00
N LYS A 642 -30.91 -5.73 7.08
CA LYS A 642 -30.68 -4.27 7.02
C LYS A 642 -29.38 -3.95 6.28
N TYR A 643 -28.31 -4.66 6.63
CA TYR A 643 -27.02 -4.54 5.96
C TYR A 643 -27.14 -4.80 4.45
N PHE A 644 -27.64 -5.98 4.06
CA PHE A 644 -27.76 -6.32 2.64
C PHE A 644 -28.72 -5.39 1.90
N THR A 645 -29.80 -4.92 2.53
CA THR A 645 -30.72 -3.93 1.96
C THR A 645 -30.01 -2.63 1.61
N ARG A 646 -29.16 -2.11 2.51
CA ARG A 646 -28.36 -0.90 2.24
C ARG A 646 -27.29 -1.17 1.18
N TYR A 647 -26.53 -2.25 1.32
CA TYR A 647 -25.48 -2.65 0.40
C TYR A 647 -25.98 -2.75 -1.06
N ILE A 648 -27.07 -3.50 -1.30
CA ILE A 648 -27.58 -3.71 -2.67
C ILE A 648 -28.15 -2.43 -3.29
N ARG A 649 -28.76 -1.55 -2.49
CA ARG A 649 -29.33 -0.27 -2.97
C ARG A 649 -28.24 0.74 -3.28
N ASN A 650 -27.17 0.76 -2.48
CA ASN A 650 -26.16 1.81 -2.53
C ASN A 650 -24.86 1.42 -3.24
N ARG A 651 -24.70 0.17 -3.70
CA ARG A 651 -23.44 -0.26 -4.35
C ARG A 651 -23.02 0.62 -5.52
N HIS A 652 -23.96 1.18 -6.27
CA HIS A 652 -23.69 2.13 -7.35
C HIS A 652 -22.88 3.38 -6.93
N LYS A 653 -22.79 3.67 -5.62
CA LYS A 653 -21.96 4.77 -5.09
C LYS A 653 -20.47 4.42 -5.07
N SER A 654 -20.10 3.17 -4.82
CA SER A 654 -18.68 2.75 -4.81
C SER A 654 -18.05 2.75 -6.20
N ALA A 655 -18.86 2.65 -7.26
CA ALA A 655 -18.38 2.73 -8.64
C ALA A 655 -17.75 4.10 -8.98
N VAL A 656 -18.11 5.15 -8.23
CA VAL A 656 -17.61 6.51 -8.40
C VAL A 656 -16.98 7.06 -7.12
N SER A 657 -16.65 6.19 -6.16
CA SER A 657 -16.01 6.63 -4.92
C SER A 657 -14.61 7.15 -5.20
N THR A 658 -14.20 8.13 -4.40
CA THR A 658 -12.85 8.68 -4.40
C THR A 658 -11.79 7.57 -4.27
N PRO A 659 -10.68 7.65 -5.02
CA PRO A 659 -9.53 6.79 -4.83
C PRO A 659 -9.04 6.79 -3.39
N ALA A 660 -9.09 5.62 -2.74
CA ALA A 660 -8.68 5.47 -1.37
C ALA A 660 -7.38 4.67 -1.27
N LEU A 661 -6.48 5.07 -0.37
CA LEU A 661 -5.36 4.24 0.01
C LEU A 661 -5.89 2.89 0.54
N VAL A 662 -5.39 1.79 -0.01
CA VAL A 662 -5.72 0.44 0.46
C VAL A 662 -4.79 0.05 1.62
N CYS A 663 -5.33 0.04 2.85
CA CYS A 663 -4.65 -0.36 4.07
C CYS A 663 -5.30 -1.56 4.76
N ASN A 664 -6.54 -1.91 4.40
CA ASN A 664 -7.33 -2.93 5.10
C ASN A 664 -7.86 -3.98 4.11
N LYS A 665 -8.03 -5.21 4.62
CA LYS A 665 -8.41 -6.41 3.86
C LYS A 665 -9.83 -6.39 3.29
N TYR A 666 -10.66 -5.44 3.71
CA TYR A 666 -12.07 -5.33 3.29
C TYR A 666 -12.42 -4.00 2.64
N CYS A 667 -11.43 -3.33 2.04
CA CYS A 667 -11.66 -2.17 1.19
C CYS A 667 -12.78 -2.46 0.16
N VAL A 668 -13.65 -1.47 -0.05
CA VAL A 668 -14.83 -1.55 -0.94
C VAL A 668 -14.59 -0.88 -2.29
N ASP A 669 -13.33 -0.58 -2.62
CA ASP A 669 -12.92 -0.01 -3.90
C ASP A 669 -13.29 -0.97 -5.05
N ASP A 670 -14.22 -0.51 -5.89
CA ASP A 670 -14.76 -1.30 -7.01
C ASP A 670 -13.80 -1.35 -8.22
N GLN A 671 -12.74 -0.54 -8.23
CA GLN A 671 -11.82 -0.43 -9.36
C GLN A 671 -10.70 -1.46 -9.32
N ARG A 672 -10.23 -1.83 -8.12
CA ARG A 672 -9.10 -2.74 -7.91
C ARG A 672 -9.44 -3.91 -7.01
N THR A 673 -9.97 -3.64 -5.83
CA THR A 673 -9.95 -4.63 -4.72
C THR A 673 -11.22 -5.48 -4.62
N ASP A 674 -12.39 -4.92 -4.91
CA ASP A 674 -13.68 -5.55 -4.59
C ASP A 674 -14.63 -5.48 -5.78
N HIS A 675 -14.36 -6.27 -6.82
CA HIS A 675 -15.17 -6.29 -8.03
C HIS A 675 -16.54 -6.94 -7.81
N ARG A 676 -17.62 -6.17 -7.98
CA ARG A 676 -19.00 -6.59 -7.71
C ARG A 676 -20.00 -6.00 -8.72
N PRO A 677 -21.17 -6.63 -8.92
CA PRO A 677 -22.26 -5.97 -9.65
C PRO A 677 -22.66 -4.64 -9.00
N ILE A 678 -22.94 -3.63 -9.82
CA ILE A 678 -23.41 -2.31 -9.35
C ILE A 678 -24.93 -2.20 -9.27
N VAL A 679 -25.65 -3.08 -9.98
CA VAL A 679 -27.11 -3.18 -9.96
C VAL A 679 -27.47 -4.58 -9.49
N TYR A 680 -28.18 -4.67 -8.37
CA TYR A 680 -28.62 -5.92 -7.77
C TYR A 680 -30.13 -6.12 -7.94
N PRO A 681 -30.60 -7.37 -8.02
CA PRO A 681 -32.03 -7.67 -8.02
C PRO A 681 -32.67 -7.39 -6.64
N ASN A 682 -33.99 -7.49 -6.56
CA ASN A 682 -34.71 -7.46 -5.30
C ASN A 682 -34.47 -8.76 -4.50
N PHE A 683 -34.03 -8.63 -3.24
CA PHE A 683 -33.70 -9.76 -2.36
C PHE A 683 -34.88 -10.18 -1.46
N ALA A 684 -36.09 -9.65 -1.65
CA ALA A 684 -37.24 -9.89 -0.79
C ALA A 684 -37.50 -11.38 -0.47
N GLY A 685 -37.46 -12.26 -1.49
CA GLY A 685 -37.63 -13.71 -1.27
C GLY A 685 -36.50 -14.34 -0.45
N SER A 686 -35.25 -13.91 -0.66
CA SER A 686 -34.11 -14.36 0.15
C SER A 686 -34.19 -13.86 1.59
N PHE A 687 -34.66 -12.64 1.80
CA PHE A 687 -34.87 -12.07 3.13
C PHE A 687 -36.00 -12.79 3.89
N GLN A 688 -37.11 -13.10 3.23
CA GLN A 688 -38.19 -13.89 3.83
C GLN A 688 -37.68 -15.27 4.26
N ARG A 689 -36.98 -15.98 3.37
CA ARG A 689 -36.39 -17.29 3.69
C ARG A 689 -35.41 -17.20 4.85
N LEU A 690 -34.62 -16.14 4.95
CA LEU A 690 -33.70 -15.94 6.07
C LEU A 690 -34.44 -15.78 7.39
N ARG A 691 -35.56 -15.04 7.40
CA ARG A 691 -36.43 -14.91 8.59
C ARG A 691 -36.99 -16.25 9.01
N GLU A 692 -37.49 -17.05 8.07
CA GLU A 692 -38.01 -18.41 8.35
C GLU A 692 -36.93 -19.31 8.98
N ILE A 693 -35.71 -19.30 8.43
CA ILE A 693 -34.57 -20.04 9.01
C ILE A 693 -34.28 -19.57 10.44
N ALA A 694 -34.25 -18.25 10.66
CA ALA A 694 -33.97 -17.68 11.98
C ALA A 694 -35.04 -18.03 13.03
N HIS A 695 -36.32 -18.08 12.63
CA HIS A 695 -37.40 -18.54 13.50
C HIS A 695 -37.25 -20.03 13.84
N ASN A 696 -36.97 -20.88 12.85
CA ASN A 696 -36.77 -22.31 13.10
C ASN A 696 -35.58 -22.56 14.06
N MET A 697 -34.50 -21.78 13.93
CA MET A 697 -33.35 -21.87 14.86
C MET A 697 -33.69 -21.46 16.29
N LEU A 698 -34.68 -20.58 16.51
CA LEU A 698 -35.18 -20.26 17.84
C LEU A 698 -35.96 -21.42 18.45
N GLU A 699 -36.83 -22.06 17.66
CA GLU A 699 -37.69 -23.17 18.11
C GLU A 699 -36.91 -24.43 18.51
N HIS A 700 -35.66 -24.57 18.03
CA HIS A 700 -34.80 -25.73 18.26
C HIS A 700 -33.58 -25.44 19.17
N LYS A 701 -33.56 -24.30 19.89
CA LYS A 701 -32.59 -24.11 20.97
C LYS A 701 -32.98 -25.01 22.16
N PRO A 702 -32.09 -25.89 22.65
CA PRO A 702 -32.38 -26.79 23.76
C PRO A 702 -32.65 -26.04 25.08
#